data_AF-A0A1W6M3V7-F1
#
_entry.id   AF-A0A1W6M3V7-F1
#
_cell.length_a   1.000
_cell.length_b   1.000
_cell.length_c   1.000
_cell.angle_alpha   90.00
_cell.angle_beta   90.00
_cell.angle_gamma   90.00
#
_symmetry.space_group_name_H-M   'P 1'
#
loop_
_entity.id
_entity.type
_entity.pdbx_description
1 polymer ?
#
loop_
_entity_poly.entity_id
_entity_poly.type
_entity_poly.pdbx_seq_one_letter_code
_entity_poly.pdbx_strand_id
1 'polypeptide(L)'
;MKCRSKVTLIAASLWLAASAQALEAKLSEKDLPLLAPEVQHETASKRVTSRFTRSHYKHFNFNDDFSRAMFNRYIEMLDYNKNIFTQADIDSFEKWSTELDDQLKEGNNQIAFDVYNLSMKKRFERFSYALKLLDQEITFDTDDEIELDRSDAAWPKDQNELNELWRQRVKYDALNLKLTGKDWPEIKEILEKRYNNAMKRITQTRNEDVFQLYMNAFAREVDPHTSYLSPRNAEQFQSEMNLSLEGIGAVLQMTDDYTVIRSLVAGGPASKSKQLGEGDRIIGVGQDKKDIVDVIGWRLDDVVQLIKGPKGTKVHLQVLPEGKDSKSYVVTIVRDKIRLEDRAVKAEVIEKGGKKIGVLEVPSFYVGLSADTDKLLTDLKAKGVDGIIVDLRNNGGGALTEATALTGLFIEKGPVVQVRDSYGRVKVNADTDGQISYSGPMTVLVNRYSASASEIFAAALQDYGRAIILGENSFGKGTVQQHRSLNHIYDLFDKEIGYVQYTIQKFYRIDGGSTQNKGVVPDIPFPTAIDPEETGESVEDNALPWDSIEKADYQVLQRNDSLIEQLRVKHDERIANELEFKFIAEDIAKYKAEKDDNTLSLNEKVRKQESEQADKQRLDRINQRQALAGKEAFKTLDDVPKDYETPDAYLDESVAIMVDMLKKPS
;
A
#
# COMPACT_ATOMS: atom_id res chain seq x y z
N MET A 1 -52.03 -23.61 67.69
CA MET A 1 -51.98 -25.07 67.96
C MET A 1 -51.14 -25.75 66.87
N LYS A 2 -50.05 -26.43 67.29
CA LYS A 2 -49.34 -27.60 66.68
C LYS A 2 -48.93 -27.53 65.18
N CYS A 3 -47.73 -27.91 64.73
CA CYS A 3 -46.44 -28.29 65.31
C CYS A 3 -45.47 -28.57 64.13
N ARG A 4 -44.19 -28.13 64.21
CA ARG A 4 -42.88 -28.78 63.83
C ARG A 4 -42.80 -29.64 62.54
N SER A 5 -41.79 -29.60 61.66
CA SER A 5 -40.31 -29.67 61.83
C SER A 5 -39.68 -29.78 60.42
N LYS A 6 -38.80 -28.85 59.97
CA LYS A 6 -37.31 -28.95 59.88
C LYS A 6 -36.72 -29.78 58.70
N VAL A 7 -35.82 -29.11 57.93
CA VAL A 7 -34.48 -29.54 57.45
C VAL A 7 -34.22 -29.64 55.91
N THR A 8 -33.42 -28.65 55.45
CA THR A 8 -32.39 -28.57 54.38
C THR A 8 -32.66 -28.88 52.90
N LEU A 9 -32.41 -27.87 52.05
CA LEU A 9 -31.25 -27.86 51.14
C LEU A 9 -30.96 -26.42 50.66
N ILE A 10 -29.99 -25.78 51.31
CA ILE A 10 -29.28 -24.59 50.83
C ILE A 10 -27.98 -25.13 50.24
N ALA A 11 -27.88 -25.19 48.91
CA ALA A 11 -26.59 -25.31 48.20
C ALA A 11 -26.76 -24.91 46.73
N ALA A 12 -25.85 -24.03 46.30
CA ALA A 12 -25.42 -23.80 44.92
C ALA A 12 -26.37 -23.06 43.96
N SER A 13 -26.27 -21.73 43.97
CA SER A 13 -26.12 -20.94 42.73
C SER A 13 -25.51 -19.58 43.05
N LEU A 14 -24.27 -19.62 43.54
CA LEU A 14 -23.41 -18.45 43.59
C LEU A 14 -22.97 -18.10 42.17
N TRP A 15 -23.14 -16.82 41.87
CA TRP A 15 -22.65 -16.10 40.71
C TRP A 15 -21.28 -16.58 40.22
N LEU A 16 -21.24 -16.95 38.94
CA LEU A 16 -20.05 -16.79 38.11
C LEU A 16 -20.51 -16.08 36.84
N ALA A 17 -20.45 -14.75 36.88
CA ALA A 17 -20.30 -13.95 35.69
C ALA A 17 -18.88 -14.22 35.16
N ALA A 18 -18.75 -15.31 34.40
CA ALA A 18 -17.60 -15.46 33.53
C ALA A 18 -17.83 -14.52 32.35
N SER A 19 -17.08 -13.41 32.32
CA SER A 19 -16.73 -12.77 31.06
C SER A 19 -16.31 -13.89 30.11
N ALA A 20 -17.03 -14.09 29.01
CA ALA A 20 -16.64 -15.03 27.99
C ALA A 20 -15.39 -14.47 27.27
N GLN A 21 -14.25 -14.48 27.95
CA GLN A 21 -12.98 -14.61 27.27
C GLN A 21 -13.02 -16.00 26.64
N ALA A 22 -13.11 -16.08 25.32
CA ALA A 22 -12.84 -17.31 24.62
C ALA A 22 -11.50 -17.82 25.15
N LEU A 23 -11.47 -19.02 25.75
CA LEU A 23 -10.22 -19.67 26.08
C LEU A 23 -9.43 -19.78 24.78
N GLU A 24 -8.38 -18.98 24.63
CA GLU A 24 -7.49 -19.09 23.48
C GLU A 24 -7.01 -20.54 23.39
N ALA A 25 -7.23 -21.16 22.24
CA ALA A 25 -6.77 -22.52 22.00
C ALA A 25 -5.25 -22.55 22.23
N LYS A 26 -4.77 -23.45 23.08
CA LYS A 26 -3.32 -23.67 23.25
C LYS A 26 -2.77 -24.31 21.98
N LEU A 27 -2.36 -23.48 21.03
CA LEU A 27 -1.71 -23.91 19.80
C LEU A 27 -0.38 -24.58 20.14
N SER A 28 -0.08 -25.64 19.44
CA SER A 28 1.17 -26.38 19.49
C SER A 28 1.80 -26.46 18.11
N GLU A 29 3.08 -26.81 18.04
CA GLU A 29 3.77 -27.00 16.76
C GLU A 29 3.07 -28.04 15.86
N LYS A 30 2.33 -28.99 16.44
CA LYS A 30 1.57 -30.01 15.70
C LYS A 30 0.35 -29.46 14.96
N ASP A 31 -0.09 -28.26 15.32
CA ASP A 31 -1.22 -27.58 14.67
C ASP A 31 -0.78 -26.78 13.43
N LEU A 32 0.53 -26.74 13.15
CA LEU A 32 1.05 -26.18 11.90
C LEU A 32 0.64 -27.08 10.72
N PRO A 33 0.06 -26.49 9.65
CA PRO A 33 -0.24 -27.27 8.46
C PRO A 33 1.06 -27.70 7.78
N LEU A 34 1.09 -28.93 7.26
CA LEU A 34 2.14 -29.36 6.35
C LEU A 34 1.80 -28.85 4.95
N LEU A 35 2.50 -27.78 4.52
CA LEU A 35 2.28 -27.19 3.22
C LEU A 35 3.02 -27.99 2.14
N ALA A 36 2.37 -28.19 1.00
CA ALA A 36 2.95 -28.87 -0.16
C ALA A 36 2.43 -28.26 -1.47
N PRO A 37 3.22 -28.33 -2.56
CA PRO A 37 2.77 -27.86 -3.86
C PRO A 37 1.46 -28.53 -4.28
N GLU A 38 0.53 -27.74 -4.79
CA GLU A 38 -0.71 -28.24 -5.39
C GLU A 38 -0.46 -28.67 -6.84
N VAL A 39 -1.33 -29.52 -7.38
CA VAL A 39 -1.15 -30.12 -8.72
C VAL A 39 -0.98 -29.05 -9.81
N GLN A 40 -1.72 -27.94 -9.71
CA GLN A 40 -1.65 -26.86 -10.68
C GLN A 40 -0.37 -26.02 -10.57
N HIS A 41 0.34 -26.04 -9.43
CA HIS A 41 1.56 -25.25 -9.21
C HIS A 41 2.72 -25.68 -10.11
N GLU A 42 2.80 -26.97 -10.48
CA GLU A 42 3.79 -27.45 -11.44
C GLU A 42 3.60 -26.77 -12.80
N THR A 43 2.36 -26.74 -13.29
CA THR A 43 2.01 -26.09 -14.55
C THR A 43 2.16 -24.59 -14.48
N ALA A 44 1.76 -23.98 -13.35
CA ALA A 44 1.92 -22.56 -13.07
C ALA A 44 3.38 -22.14 -13.21
N SER A 45 4.28 -22.81 -12.50
CA SER A 45 5.73 -22.54 -12.51
C SER A 45 6.29 -22.61 -13.93
N LYS A 46 6.02 -23.68 -14.67
CA LYS A 46 6.47 -23.83 -16.07
C LYS A 46 6.03 -22.66 -16.95
N ARG A 47 4.78 -22.20 -16.78
CA ARG A 47 4.23 -21.08 -17.57
C ARG A 47 4.82 -19.75 -17.15
N VAL A 48 5.00 -19.49 -15.86
CA VAL A 48 5.69 -18.31 -15.33
C VAL A 48 7.12 -18.26 -15.89
N THR A 49 7.90 -19.33 -15.72
CA THR A 49 9.26 -19.46 -16.25
C THR A 49 9.33 -19.21 -17.74
N SER A 50 8.44 -19.82 -18.53
CA SER A 50 8.37 -19.59 -19.98
C SER A 50 8.09 -18.13 -20.33
N ARG A 51 7.17 -17.46 -19.62
CA ARG A 51 6.85 -16.04 -19.85
C ARG A 51 8.03 -15.14 -19.52
N PHE A 52 8.62 -15.27 -18.34
CA PHE A 52 9.72 -14.41 -17.91
C PHE A 52 10.96 -14.62 -18.77
N THR A 53 11.33 -15.86 -19.10
CA THR A 53 12.55 -16.12 -19.88
C THR A 53 12.42 -15.78 -21.37
N ARG A 54 11.21 -15.76 -21.95
CA ARG A 54 11.02 -15.60 -23.41
C ARG A 54 10.34 -14.31 -23.83
N SER A 55 9.54 -13.70 -22.96
CA SER A 55 8.66 -12.56 -23.31
C SER A 55 8.99 -11.29 -22.54
N HIS A 56 9.87 -11.36 -21.54
CA HIS A 56 10.26 -10.21 -20.74
C HIS A 56 11.11 -9.22 -21.55
N TYR A 57 11.02 -7.93 -21.20
CA TYR A 57 11.81 -6.87 -21.82
C TYR A 57 13.31 -7.04 -21.55
N LYS A 58 13.66 -7.23 -20.27
CA LYS A 58 15.00 -7.60 -19.81
C LYS A 58 15.32 -9.01 -20.28
N HIS A 59 16.35 -9.16 -21.10
CA HIS A 59 16.95 -10.46 -21.40
C HIS A 59 17.94 -10.81 -20.30
N PHE A 60 17.76 -11.96 -19.66
CA PHE A 60 18.62 -12.45 -18.58
C PHE A 60 18.97 -13.92 -18.80
N ASN A 61 20.09 -14.35 -18.23
CA ASN A 61 20.50 -15.74 -18.25
C ASN A 61 19.87 -16.45 -17.05
N PHE A 62 19.07 -17.48 -17.32
CA PHE A 62 18.43 -18.27 -16.28
C PHE A 62 19.29 -19.49 -15.96
N ASN A 63 20.24 -19.29 -15.03
CA ASN A 63 21.32 -20.20 -14.66
C ASN A 63 21.57 -20.17 -13.13
N ASP A 64 22.60 -20.87 -12.66
CA ASP A 64 22.98 -20.96 -11.24
C ASP A 64 23.22 -19.60 -10.54
N ASP A 65 23.73 -18.59 -11.25
CA ASP A 65 23.93 -17.25 -10.68
C ASP A 65 22.59 -16.57 -10.40
N PHE A 66 21.66 -16.66 -11.35
CA PHE A 66 20.29 -16.17 -11.17
C PHE A 66 19.57 -16.97 -10.07
N SER A 67 19.77 -18.29 -10.03
CA SER A 67 19.24 -19.15 -8.96
C SER A 67 19.70 -18.68 -7.59
N ARG A 68 20.99 -18.32 -7.42
CA ARG A 68 21.54 -17.83 -6.15
C ARG A 68 20.91 -16.51 -5.73
N ALA A 69 20.78 -15.57 -6.66
CA ALA A 69 20.17 -14.27 -6.38
C ALA A 69 18.69 -14.42 -5.99
N MET A 70 17.93 -15.24 -6.75
CA MET A 70 16.54 -15.58 -6.42
C MET A 70 16.43 -16.25 -5.05
N PHE A 71 17.33 -17.19 -4.72
CA PHE A 71 17.34 -17.87 -3.43
C PHE A 71 17.53 -16.88 -2.29
N ASN A 72 18.53 -15.99 -2.38
CA ASN A 72 18.77 -14.95 -1.39
C ASN A 72 17.54 -14.07 -1.20
N ARG A 73 16.92 -13.62 -2.30
CA ARG A 73 15.67 -12.85 -2.25
C ARG A 73 14.53 -13.61 -1.59
N TYR A 74 14.40 -14.91 -1.86
CA TYR A 74 13.36 -15.73 -1.22
C TYR A 74 13.58 -15.84 0.30
N ILE A 75 14.83 -16.01 0.73
CA ILE A 75 15.19 -16.02 2.15
C ILE A 75 14.95 -14.66 2.81
N GLU A 76 15.32 -13.55 2.16
CA GLU A 76 15.03 -12.18 2.62
C GLU A 76 13.53 -11.92 2.75
N MET A 77 12.73 -12.40 1.79
CA MET A 77 11.26 -12.32 1.86
C MET A 77 10.68 -13.10 3.05
N LEU A 78 11.34 -14.17 3.48
CA LEU A 78 10.92 -14.97 4.64
C LEU A 78 11.40 -14.38 5.97
N ASP A 79 12.59 -13.78 5.99
CA ASP A 79 13.27 -13.28 7.20
C ASP A 79 14.11 -12.02 6.93
N TYR A 80 13.43 -10.93 6.54
CA TYR A 80 14.05 -9.65 6.22
C TYR A 80 14.96 -9.11 7.33
N ASN A 81 14.53 -9.26 8.59
CA ASN A 81 15.29 -8.78 9.76
C ASN A 81 16.26 -9.81 10.35
N LYS A 82 16.47 -10.94 9.67
CA LYS A 82 17.41 -12.00 10.05
C LYS A 82 17.27 -12.42 11.52
N ASN A 83 16.03 -12.62 11.97
CA ASN A 83 15.70 -12.94 13.35
C ASN A 83 14.89 -14.23 13.51
N ILE A 84 14.79 -15.04 12.45
CA ILE A 84 14.10 -16.33 12.44
C ILE A 84 15.09 -17.47 12.20
N PHE A 85 15.96 -17.32 11.20
CA PHE A 85 16.95 -18.32 10.84
C PHE A 85 18.29 -18.11 11.55
N THR A 86 18.99 -19.21 11.81
CA THR A 86 20.42 -19.22 12.16
C THR A 86 21.27 -19.42 10.90
N GLN A 87 22.56 -19.11 10.98
CA GLN A 87 23.52 -19.41 9.92
C GLN A 87 23.49 -20.90 9.52
N ALA A 88 23.39 -21.81 10.49
CA ALA A 88 23.31 -23.25 10.22
C ALA A 88 22.05 -23.64 9.41
N ASP A 89 20.95 -22.90 9.58
CA ASP A 89 19.74 -23.13 8.76
C ASP A 89 19.97 -22.66 7.33
N ILE A 90 20.59 -21.50 7.13
CA ILE A 90 20.93 -20.97 5.81
C ILE A 90 21.90 -21.91 5.08
N ASP A 91 22.95 -22.38 5.77
CA ASP A 91 23.93 -23.32 5.24
C ASP A 91 23.27 -24.65 4.81
N SER A 92 22.20 -25.07 5.50
CA SER A 92 21.45 -26.29 5.14
C SER A 92 20.77 -26.22 3.77
N PHE A 93 20.59 -25.01 3.24
CA PHE A 93 19.96 -24.74 1.96
C PHE A 93 20.95 -24.46 0.82
N GLU A 94 22.26 -24.49 1.10
CA GLU A 94 23.31 -24.09 0.15
C GLU A 94 23.19 -24.79 -1.20
N LYS A 95 22.95 -26.10 -1.20
CA LYS A 95 22.79 -26.89 -2.44
C LYS A 95 21.66 -26.35 -3.33
N TRP A 96 20.58 -25.86 -2.75
CA TRP A 96 19.40 -25.42 -3.50
C TRP A 96 19.59 -24.04 -4.11
N SER A 97 20.49 -23.25 -3.56
CA SER A 97 20.81 -21.93 -4.08
C SER A 97 21.20 -21.97 -5.56
N THR A 98 21.67 -23.11 -6.09
CA THR A 98 22.09 -23.26 -7.49
C THR A 98 21.17 -24.12 -8.35
N GLU A 99 20.07 -24.66 -7.80
CA GLU A 99 19.20 -25.62 -8.51
C GLU A 99 17.79 -25.05 -8.79
N LEU A 100 17.45 -23.83 -8.32
CA LEU A 100 16.11 -23.27 -8.45
C LEU A 100 15.72 -23.02 -9.91
N ASP A 101 16.67 -22.64 -10.76
CA ASP A 101 16.41 -22.37 -12.17
C ASP A 101 15.98 -23.64 -12.91
N ASP A 102 16.67 -24.75 -12.69
CA ASP A 102 16.30 -26.06 -13.26
C ASP A 102 14.98 -26.57 -12.68
N GLN A 103 14.79 -26.46 -11.36
CA GLN A 103 13.54 -26.85 -10.72
C GLN A 103 12.33 -26.07 -11.25
N LEU A 104 12.47 -24.75 -11.47
CA LEU A 104 11.43 -23.91 -12.06
C LEU A 104 11.10 -24.27 -13.51
N LYS A 105 12.09 -24.72 -14.32
CA LYS A 105 11.87 -25.25 -15.68
C LYS A 105 11.09 -26.56 -15.63
N GLU A 106 11.39 -27.41 -14.66
CA GLU A 106 10.74 -28.70 -14.45
C GLU A 106 9.39 -28.61 -13.70
N GLY A 107 9.07 -27.44 -13.16
CA GLY A 107 7.87 -27.22 -12.33
C GLY A 107 7.96 -27.87 -10.95
N ASN A 108 9.16 -28.25 -10.50
CA ASN A 108 9.38 -28.76 -9.16
C ASN A 108 9.42 -27.58 -8.17
N ASN A 109 8.42 -27.50 -7.30
CA ASN A 109 8.31 -26.43 -6.31
C ASN A 109 8.57 -26.92 -4.89
N GLN A 110 8.87 -28.20 -4.67
CA GLN A 110 8.89 -28.81 -3.34
C GLN A 110 9.82 -28.06 -2.38
N ILE A 111 10.96 -27.58 -2.89
CA ILE A 111 11.96 -26.94 -2.07
C ILE A 111 11.52 -25.63 -1.45
N ALA A 112 10.76 -24.83 -2.19
CA ALA A 112 10.19 -23.60 -1.68
C ALA A 112 9.27 -23.90 -0.48
N PHE A 113 8.49 -24.98 -0.57
CA PHE A 113 7.62 -25.42 0.51
C PHE A 113 8.39 -25.98 1.70
N ASP A 114 9.48 -26.71 1.47
CA ASP A 114 10.33 -27.24 2.56
C ASP A 114 10.97 -26.10 3.37
N VAL A 115 11.54 -25.10 2.69
CA VAL A 115 12.10 -23.89 3.31
C VAL A 115 11.01 -23.11 4.06
N TYR A 116 9.84 -22.92 3.44
CA TYR A 116 8.73 -22.21 4.06
C TYR A 116 8.19 -22.93 5.31
N ASN A 117 8.06 -24.25 5.26
CA ASN A 117 7.65 -25.06 6.40
C ASN A 117 8.65 -24.93 7.56
N LEU A 118 9.96 -24.90 7.28
CA LEU A 118 10.98 -24.61 8.30
C LEU A 118 10.81 -23.19 8.87
N SER A 119 10.59 -22.19 7.99
CA SER A 119 10.33 -20.80 8.41
C SER A 119 9.12 -20.71 9.34
N MET A 120 8.01 -21.37 9.01
CA MET A 120 6.81 -21.42 9.84
C MET A 120 7.09 -22.02 11.21
N LYS A 121 7.78 -23.17 11.23
CA LYS A 121 8.16 -23.83 12.48
C LYS A 121 9.01 -22.91 13.36
N LYS A 122 10.07 -22.31 12.80
CA LYS A 122 10.95 -21.41 13.56
C LYS A 122 10.22 -20.17 14.05
N ARG A 123 9.36 -19.58 13.22
CA ARG A 123 8.54 -18.43 13.62
C ARG A 123 7.59 -18.79 14.77
N PHE A 124 7.00 -19.99 14.75
CA PHE A 124 6.20 -20.51 15.85
C PHE A 124 7.01 -20.68 17.14
N GLU A 125 8.22 -21.25 17.05
CA GLU A 125 9.15 -21.36 18.18
C GLU A 125 9.54 -19.99 18.74
N ARG A 126 9.75 -19.00 17.86
CA ARG A 126 10.08 -17.63 18.27
C ARG A 126 8.95 -16.97 19.05
N PHE A 127 7.71 -17.05 18.58
CA PHE A 127 6.56 -16.52 19.33
C PHE A 127 6.32 -17.31 20.63
N SER A 128 6.58 -18.62 20.63
CA SER A 128 6.54 -19.43 21.86
C SER A 128 7.59 -18.97 22.89
N TYR A 129 8.78 -18.56 22.43
CA TYR A 129 9.80 -17.95 23.29
C TYR A 129 9.39 -16.55 23.76
N ALA A 130 8.83 -15.72 22.87
CA ALA A 130 8.29 -14.41 23.19
C ALA A 130 7.25 -14.46 24.33
N LEU A 131 6.33 -15.42 24.28
CA LEU A 131 5.33 -15.65 25.33
C LEU A 131 5.98 -15.99 26.68
N LYS A 132 7.03 -16.84 26.69
CA LYS A 132 7.76 -17.17 27.93
C LYS A 132 8.45 -15.95 28.54
N LEU A 133 8.91 -15.00 27.73
CA LEU A 133 9.52 -13.76 28.24
C LEU A 133 8.50 -12.89 29.01
N LEU A 134 7.21 -12.99 28.70
CA LEU A 134 6.14 -12.27 29.40
C LEU A 134 5.79 -12.88 30.78
N ASP A 135 6.37 -14.02 31.15
CA ASP A 135 6.17 -14.61 32.48
C ASP A 135 6.85 -13.81 33.60
N GLN A 136 7.85 -13.00 33.24
CA GLN A 136 8.56 -12.10 34.16
C GLN A 136 8.36 -10.66 33.73
N GLU A 137 8.22 -9.76 34.71
CA GLU A 137 8.10 -8.33 34.44
C GLU A 137 9.39 -7.80 33.79
N ILE A 138 9.22 -7.17 32.63
CA ILE A 138 10.32 -6.55 31.89
C ILE A 138 10.59 -5.16 32.45
N THR A 139 11.86 -4.86 32.74
CA THR A 139 12.30 -3.53 33.19
C THR A 139 12.89 -2.72 32.02
N PHE A 140 12.82 -1.39 32.16
CA PHE A 140 13.17 -0.42 31.10
C PHE A 140 14.20 0.62 31.57
N ASP A 141 15.05 0.21 32.52
CA ASP A 141 16.04 1.05 33.20
C ASP A 141 17.48 0.87 32.68
N THR A 142 17.70 -0.08 31.79
CA THR A 142 19.00 -0.33 31.13
C THR A 142 19.16 0.50 29.86
N ASP A 143 20.40 0.67 29.42
CA ASP A 143 20.77 1.35 28.17
C ASP A 143 20.73 0.39 26.97
N ASP A 144 19.75 -0.51 26.95
CA ASP A 144 19.55 -1.42 25.81
C ASP A 144 19.06 -0.61 24.60
N GLU A 145 19.48 -1.03 23.41
CA GLU A 145 19.00 -0.49 22.14
C GLU A 145 18.46 -1.62 21.26
N ILE A 146 17.60 -1.27 20.30
CA ILE A 146 17.16 -2.16 19.23
C ILE A 146 17.56 -1.57 17.89
N GLU A 147 18.10 -2.42 17.02
CA GLU A 147 18.35 -2.11 15.62
C GLU A 147 17.05 -2.29 14.83
N LEU A 148 16.61 -1.25 14.11
CA LEU A 148 15.29 -1.21 13.48
C LEU A 148 15.25 -1.97 12.14
N ASP A 149 16.26 -1.74 11.29
CA ASP A 149 16.48 -2.44 10.03
C ASP A 149 17.68 -3.37 10.16
N ARG A 150 17.45 -4.68 9.98
CA ARG A 150 18.49 -5.72 10.06
C ARG A 150 18.71 -6.43 8.73
N SER A 151 18.27 -5.84 7.62
CA SER A 151 18.43 -6.39 6.27
C SER A 151 19.88 -6.65 5.90
N ASP A 152 20.82 -5.81 6.34
CA ASP A 152 22.26 -5.96 6.12
C ASP A 152 23.00 -6.72 7.23
N ALA A 153 22.32 -7.12 8.32
CA ALA A 153 22.96 -7.78 9.45
C ALA A 153 23.53 -9.17 9.08
N ALA A 154 24.49 -9.68 9.85
CA ALA A 154 24.88 -11.10 9.73
C ALA A 154 23.75 -12.01 10.26
N TRP A 155 23.63 -13.22 9.69
CA TRP A 155 22.73 -14.23 10.24
C TRP A 155 23.17 -14.61 11.66
N PRO A 156 22.22 -14.76 12.61
CA PRO A 156 22.52 -15.23 13.95
C PRO A 156 23.25 -16.57 13.93
N LYS A 157 24.37 -16.67 14.63
CA LYS A 157 25.21 -17.88 14.62
C LYS A 157 24.54 -19.05 15.29
N ASP A 158 23.76 -18.78 16.32
CA ASP A 158 23.13 -19.79 17.15
C ASP A 158 21.80 -19.31 17.77
N GLN A 159 21.21 -20.20 18.53
CA GLN A 159 19.96 -19.97 19.23
C GLN A 159 20.06 -18.87 20.31
N ASN A 160 21.23 -18.61 20.89
CA ASN A 160 21.41 -17.56 21.90
C ASN A 160 21.38 -16.18 21.26
N GLU A 161 22.07 -15.99 20.13
CA GLU A 161 22.00 -14.74 19.36
C GLU A 161 20.55 -14.48 18.91
N LEU A 162 19.81 -15.49 18.43
CA LEU A 162 18.38 -15.34 18.12
C LEU A 162 17.53 -14.99 19.34
N ASN A 163 17.77 -15.64 20.49
CA ASN A 163 17.02 -15.37 21.72
C ASN A 163 17.23 -13.93 22.20
N GLU A 164 18.42 -13.37 21.99
CA GLU A 164 18.72 -11.98 22.33
C GLU A 164 17.94 -11.00 21.46
N LEU A 165 17.91 -11.21 20.14
CA LEU A 165 17.12 -10.39 19.22
C LEU A 165 15.63 -10.38 19.60
N TRP A 166 15.10 -11.55 19.98
CA TRP A 166 13.71 -11.65 20.41
C TRP A 166 13.47 -11.05 21.81
N ARG A 167 14.46 -11.09 22.71
CA ARG A 167 14.40 -10.38 23.99
C ARG A 167 14.26 -8.87 23.76
N GLN A 168 15.11 -8.30 22.90
CA GLN A 168 15.06 -6.88 22.54
C GLN A 168 13.73 -6.51 21.88
N ARG A 169 13.25 -7.34 20.93
CA ARG A 169 11.95 -7.14 20.28
C ARG A 169 10.78 -7.14 21.27
N VAL A 170 10.73 -8.10 22.20
CA VAL A 170 9.64 -8.18 23.19
C VAL A 170 9.72 -7.00 24.17
N LYS A 171 10.94 -6.60 24.57
CA LYS A 171 11.15 -5.40 25.38
C LYS A 171 10.69 -4.14 24.66
N TYR A 172 10.99 -4.00 23.37
CA TYR A 172 10.50 -2.91 22.52
C TYR A 172 8.97 -2.89 22.44
N ASP A 173 8.33 -4.03 22.16
CA ASP A 173 6.88 -4.18 22.12
C ASP A 173 6.22 -3.78 23.46
N ALA A 174 6.82 -4.20 24.59
CA ALA A 174 6.33 -3.89 25.93
C ALA A 174 6.53 -2.41 26.30
N LEU A 175 7.69 -1.84 25.94
CA LEU A 175 7.99 -0.43 26.18
C LEU A 175 7.01 0.48 25.44
N ASN A 176 6.69 0.17 24.18
CA ASN A 176 5.71 0.95 23.41
C ASN A 176 4.34 0.98 24.11
N LEU A 177 3.89 -0.12 24.70
CA LEU A 177 2.65 -0.15 25.48
C LEU A 177 2.78 0.60 26.81
N LYS A 178 3.93 0.48 27.50
CA LYS A 178 4.23 1.22 28.72
C LYS A 178 4.19 2.74 28.51
N LEU A 179 4.71 3.22 27.39
CA LEU A 179 4.69 4.63 27.00
C LEU A 179 3.27 5.17 26.76
N THR A 180 2.31 4.30 26.41
CA THR A 180 0.88 4.66 26.35
C THR A 180 0.16 4.67 27.70
N GLY A 181 0.89 4.53 28.81
CA GLY A 181 0.36 4.60 30.17
C GLY A 181 -0.15 3.27 30.72
N LYS A 182 0.10 2.14 30.05
CA LYS A 182 -0.34 0.82 30.49
C LYS A 182 0.54 0.25 31.60
N ASP A 183 -0.06 -0.48 32.53
CA ASP A 183 0.67 -1.22 33.55
C ASP A 183 1.09 -2.61 33.06
N TRP A 184 1.96 -3.29 33.81
CA TRP A 184 2.51 -4.59 33.39
C TRP A 184 1.42 -5.67 33.17
N PRO A 185 0.40 -5.84 34.04
CA PRO A 185 -0.71 -6.73 33.78
C PRO A 185 -1.42 -6.48 32.44
N GLU A 186 -1.74 -5.22 32.12
CA GLU A 186 -2.35 -4.87 30.83
C GLU A 186 -1.41 -5.13 29.64
N ILE A 187 -0.12 -4.77 29.78
CA ILE A 187 0.90 -5.00 28.76
C ILE A 187 0.99 -6.49 28.44
N LYS A 188 1.07 -7.33 29.48
CA LYS A 188 1.15 -8.78 29.37
C LYS A 188 -0.07 -9.33 28.62
N GLU A 189 -1.29 -8.96 29.02
CA GLU A 189 -2.53 -9.43 28.36
C GLU A 189 -2.55 -9.06 26.87
N ILE A 190 -2.17 -7.82 26.53
CA ILE A 190 -2.16 -7.36 25.14
C ILE A 190 -1.11 -8.09 24.30
N LEU A 191 0.10 -8.28 24.84
CA LEU A 191 1.17 -8.96 24.12
C LEU A 191 0.93 -10.47 24.00
N GLU A 192 0.37 -11.11 25.02
CA GLU A 192 -0.06 -12.51 24.94
C GLU A 192 -1.06 -12.70 23.78
N LYS A 193 -2.11 -11.87 23.75
CA LYS A 193 -3.10 -11.88 22.66
C LYS A 193 -2.46 -11.62 21.30
N ARG A 194 -1.54 -10.64 21.20
CA ARG A 194 -0.82 -10.31 19.96
C ARG A 194 -0.01 -11.50 19.44
N TYR A 195 0.78 -12.14 20.30
CA TYR A 195 1.65 -13.25 19.93
C TYR A 195 0.85 -14.53 19.64
N ASN A 196 -0.20 -14.82 20.41
CA ASN A 196 -1.11 -15.93 20.11
C ASN A 196 -1.84 -15.74 18.77
N ASN A 197 -2.29 -14.52 18.47
CA ASN A 197 -2.88 -14.20 17.16
C ASN A 197 -1.87 -14.35 16.01
N ALA A 198 -0.61 -13.97 16.23
CA ALA A 198 0.45 -14.20 15.26
C ALA A 198 0.67 -15.71 15.01
N MET A 199 0.70 -16.52 16.08
CA MET A 199 0.79 -17.98 15.99
C MET A 199 -0.42 -18.60 15.27
N LYS A 200 -1.63 -18.13 15.58
CA LYS A 200 -2.87 -18.54 14.88
C LYS A 200 -2.80 -18.21 13.39
N ARG A 201 -2.28 -17.04 13.02
CA ARG A 201 -2.13 -16.69 11.60
C ARG A 201 -1.18 -17.63 10.86
N ILE A 202 -0.11 -18.10 11.53
CA ILE A 202 0.81 -19.09 10.95
C ILE A 202 0.08 -20.40 10.65
N THR A 203 -0.79 -20.88 11.55
CA THR A 203 -1.54 -22.13 11.33
C THR A 203 -2.59 -22.02 10.23
N GLN A 204 -2.96 -20.81 9.82
CA GLN A 204 -3.92 -20.54 8.75
C GLN A 204 -3.26 -20.32 7.38
N THR A 205 -1.94 -20.51 7.27
CA THR A 205 -1.22 -20.40 5.99
C THR A 205 -1.69 -21.47 5.02
N ARG A 206 -1.76 -21.12 3.72
CA ARG A 206 -2.20 -22.01 2.64
C ARG A 206 -1.08 -22.20 1.61
N ASN A 207 -1.18 -23.27 0.82
CA ASN A 207 -0.20 -23.59 -0.22
C ASN A 207 0.01 -22.45 -1.24
N GLU A 208 -1.06 -21.73 -1.57
CA GLU A 208 -1.01 -20.61 -2.50
C GLU A 208 -0.21 -19.42 -1.96
N ASP A 209 -0.18 -19.21 -0.63
CA ASP A 209 0.63 -18.14 -0.02
C ASP A 209 2.12 -18.41 -0.26
N VAL A 210 2.55 -19.68 -0.13
CA VAL A 210 3.92 -20.13 -0.36
C VAL A 210 4.29 -20.01 -1.83
N PHE A 211 3.44 -20.53 -2.71
CA PHE A 211 3.67 -20.51 -4.14
C PHE A 211 3.77 -19.06 -4.66
N GLN A 212 2.87 -18.17 -4.21
CA GLN A 212 2.91 -16.77 -4.57
C GLN A 212 4.20 -16.09 -4.08
N LEU A 213 4.63 -16.32 -2.85
CA LEU A 213 5.87 -15.74 -2.32
C LEU A 213 7.08 -16.21 -3.14
N TYR A 214 7.15 -17.51 -3.44
CA TYR A 214 8.24 -18.11 -4.20
C TYR A 214 8.30 -17.60 -5.65
N MET A 215 7.16 -17.57 -6.34
CA MET A 215 7.10 -17.00 -7.69
C MET A 215 7.43 -15.50 -7.70
N ASN A 216 7.14 -14.77 -6.63
CA ASN A 216 7.52 -13.36 -6.53
C ASN A 216 9.00 -13.15 -6.19
N ALA A 217 9.66 -14.07 -5.50
CA ALA A 217 11.13 -14.05 -5.41
C ALA A 217 11.77 -14.20 -6.80
N PHE A 218 11.24 -15.08 -7.64
CA PHE A 218 11.67 -15.16 -9.04
C PHE A 218 11.36 -13.86 -9.79
N ALA A 219 10.11 -13.40 -9.73
CA ALA A 219 9.64 -12.25 -10.48
C ALA A 219 10.46 -10.98 -10.18
N ARG A 220 10.68 -10.69 -8.90
CA ARG A 220 11.40 -9.49 -8.43
C ARG A 220 12.91 -9.56 -8.65
N GLU A 221 13.46 -10.75 -8.84
CA GLU A 221 14.84 -10.90 -9.30
C GLU A 221 15.01 -10.54 -10.79
N VAL A 222 13.93 -10.60 -11.58
CA VAL A 222 13.97 -10.11 -12.95
C VAL A 222 13.97 -8.58 -12.97
N ASP A 223 12.93 -7.95 -12.43
CA ASP A 223 12.81 -6.50 -12.26
C ASP A 223 11.75 -6.17 -11.16
N PRO A 224 11.69 -4.94 -10.62
CA PRO A 224 10.87 -4.63 -9.46
C PRO A 224 9.35 -4.62 -9.76
N HIS A 225 8.96 -4.56 -11.04
CA HIS A 225 7.56 -4.47 -11.47
C HIS A 225 6.98 -5.77 -12.00
N THR A 226 7.80 -6.82 -12.05
CA THR A 226 7.37 -8.16 -12.44
C THR A 226 6.81 -8.87 -11.22
N SER A 227 5.70 -9.58 -11.41
CA SER A 227 5.02 -10.28 -10.33
C SER A 227 4.23 -11.49 -10.83
N TYR A 228 4.06 -12.44 -9.92
CA TYR A 228 3.00 -13.42 -9.96
C TYR A 228 1.86 -12.96 -9.05
N LEU A 229 0.64 -13.04 -9.59
CA LEU A 229 -0.58 -12.75 -8.88
C LEU A 229 -1.37 -14.05 -8.73
N SER A 230 -1.59 -14.47 -7.48
CA SER A 230 -2.60 -15.50 -7.20
C SER A 230 -3.95 -15.08 -7.79
N PRO A 231 -4.88 -16.02 -8.05
CA PRO A 231 -6.22 -15.68 -8.55
C PRO A 231 -6.89 -14.56 -7.75
N ARG A 232 -6.69 -14.56 -6.42
CA ARG A 232 -7.23 -13.54 -5.51
C ARG A 232 -6.62 -12.16 -5.78
N ASN A 233 -5.29 -12.09 -5.85
CA ASN A 233 -4.58 -10.83 -6.08
C ASN A 233 -4.84 -10.29 -7.48
N ALA A 234 -5.04 -11.16 -8.47
CA ALA A 234 -5.43 -10.76 -9.82
C ALA A 234 -6.84 -10.13 -9.84
N GLU A 235 -7.80 -10.71 -9.12
CA GLU A 235 -9.14 -10.13 -8.98
C GLU A 235 -9.07 -8.74 -8.31
N GLN A 236 -8.29 -8.61 -7.24
CA GLN A 236 -8.09 -7.32 -6.57
C GLN A 236 -7.48 -6.28 -7.51
N PHE A 237 -6.40 -6.63 -8.21
CA PHE A 237 -5.75 -5.76 -9.19
C PHE A 237 -6.73 -5.31 -10.29
N GLN A 238 -7.52 -6.24 -10.82
CA GLN A 238 -8.54 -5.94 -11.83
C GLN A 238 -9.63 -5.01 -11.28
N SER A 239 -10.04 -5.17 -10.02
CA SER A 239 -11.00 -4.28 -9.37
C SER A 239 -10.47 -2.86 -9.19
N GLU A 240 -9.21 -2.72 -8.82
CA GLU A 240 -8.53 -1.43 -8.68
C GLU A 240 -8.42 -0.71 -10.03
N MET A 241 -8.02 -1.42 -11.10
CA MET A 241 -7.91 -0.85 -12.45
C MET A 241 -9.25 -0.38 -13.04
N ASN A 242 -10.36 -1.04 -12.68
CA ASN A 242 -11.70 -0.70 -13.20
C ASN A 242 -12.54 0.15 -12.24
N LEU A 243 -11.99 0.57 -11.10
CA LEU A 243 -12.74 1.17 -9.98
C LEU A 243 -14.06 0.47 -9.66
N SER A 244 -14.09 -0.85 -9.81
CA SER A 244 -15.32 -1.61 -9.59
C SER A 244 -15.07 -3.01 -9.10
N LEU A 245 -15.97 -3.47 -8.23
CA LEU A 245 -15.97 -4.82 -7.69
C LEU A 245 -17.38 -5.39 -7.73
N GLU A 246 -17.48 -6.72 -7.75
CA GLU A 246 -18.75 -7.43 -7.61
C GLU A 246 -18.86 -8.02 -6.20
N GLY A 247 -19.92 -7.65 -5.49
CA GLY A 247 -20.09 -8.07 -4.11
C GLY A 247 -21.20 -7.32 -3.40
N ILE A 248 -21.04 -7.11 -2.09
CA ILE A 248 -22.04 -6.43 -1.26
C ILE A 248 -21.77 -4.92 -1.09
N GLY A 249 -20.56 -4.45 -1.40
CA GLY A 249 -20.19 -3.04 -1.21
C GLY A 249 -19.99 -2.66 0.26
N ALA A 250 -19.14 -3.38 0.98
CA ALA A 250 -18.76 -3.11 2.37
C ALA A 250 -17.24 -3.20 2.53
N VAL A 251 -16.67 -2.35 3.37
CA VAL A 251 -15.28 -2.41 3.79
C VAL A 251 -15.23 -3.19 5.09
N LEU A 252 -14.49 -4.30 5.08
CA LEU A 252 -14.40 -5.24 6.20
C LEU A 252 -13.04 -5.16 6.86
N GLN A 253 -13.00 -5.41 8.16
CA GLN A 253 -11.78 -5.46 8.95
C GLN A 253 -11.87 -6.61 9.96
N MET A 254 -10.73 -7.20 10.31
CA MET A 254 -10.66 -8.18 11.39
C MET A 254 -10.43 -7.48 12.73
N THR A 255 -11.28 -7.75 13.71
CA THR A 255 -11.12 -7.29 15.10
C THR A 255 -11.52 -8.40 16.05
N ASP A 256 -10.60 -8.82 16.92
CA ASP A 256 -10.86 -9.84 17.97
C ASP A 256 -11.55 -11.10 17.45
N ASP A 257 -11.01 -11.68 16.38
CA ASP A 257 -11.56 -12.85 15.64
C ASP A 257 -12.88 -12.63 14.89
N TYR A 258 -13.46 -11.44 14.95
CA TYR A 258 -14.65 -11.09 14.19
C TYR A 258 -14.32 -10.31 12.92
N THR A 259 -15.05 -10.62 11.85
CA THR A 259 -15.07 -9.78 10.65
C THR A 259 -16.06 -8.64 10.89
N VAL A 260 -15.55 -7.44 11.12
CA VAL A 260 -16.33 -6.23 11.41
C VAL A 260 -16.55 -5.40 10.14
N ILE A 261 -17.75 -4.87 9.98
CA ILE A 261 -18.05 -3.87 8.95
C ILE A 261 -17.49 -2.52 9.42
N ARG A 262 -16.41 -2.07 8.78
CA ARG A 262 -15.83 -0.74 9.03
C ARG A 262 -16.65 0.36 8.37
N SER A 263 -17.09 0.15 7.13
CA SER A 263 -17.93 1.13 6.43
C SER A 263 -18.69 0.47 5.28
N LEU A 264 -19.70 1.16 4.77
CA LEU A 264 -20.50 0.72 3.62
C LEU A 264 -20.27 1.66 2.43
N VAL A 265 -20.11 1.08 1.24
CA VAL A 265 -19.97 1.87 0.01
C VAL A 265 -21.32 2.48 -0.33
N ALA A 266 -21.36 3.81 -0.48
CA ALA A 266 -22.58 4.54 -0.81
C ALA A 266 -23.21 4.00 -2.11
N GLY A 267 -24.51 3.73 -2.09
CA GLY A 267 -25.22 3.15 -3.23
C GLY A 267 -24.94 1.66 -3.50
N GLY A 268 -24.05 1.02 -2.73
CA GLY A 268 -23.81 -0.42 -2.77
C GLY A 268 -24.97 -1.25 -2.19
N PRO A 269 -25.06 -2.56 -2.50
CA PRO A 269 -26.13 -3.43 -2.01
C PRO A 269 -26.30 -3.45 -0.48
N ALA A 270 -25.20 -3.49 0.28
CA ALA A 270 -25.21 -3.49 1.74
C ALA A 270 -25.80 -2.18 2.29
N SER A 271 -25.34 -1.02 1.79
CA SER A 271 -25.89 0.30 2.14
C SER A 271 -27.38 0.42 1.78
N LYS A 272 -27.78 -0.01 0.57
CA LYS A 272 -29.17 0.00 0.10
C LYS A 272 -30.10 -0.89 0.95
N SER A 273 -29.57 -1.97 1.52
CA SER A 273 -30.36 -2.89 2.34
C SER A 273 -30.85 -2.26 3.64
N LYS A 274 -30.10 -1.29 4.19
CA LYS A 274 -30.31 -0.68 5.52
C LYS A 274 -30.38 -1.68 6.68
N GLN A 275 -29.96 -2.94 6.46
CA GLN A 275 -29.95 -4.02 7.45
C GLN A 275 -28.57 -4.26 8.05
N LEU A 276 -27.56 -3.57 7.53
CA LEU A 276 -26.17 -3.61 7.95
C LEU A 276 -25.74 -2.20 8.32
N GLY A 277 -24.94 -2.08 9.37
CA GLY A 277 -24.33 -0.83 9.82
C GLY A 277 -22.82 -0.98 10.06
N GLU A 278 -22.18 0.15 10.30
CA GLU A 278 -20.82 0.17 10.85
C GLU A 278 -20.81 -0.47 12.25
N GLY A 279 -19.76 -1.22 12.57
CA GLY A 279 -19.62 -1.93 13.86
C GLY A 279 -20.25 -3.33 13.89
N ASP A 280 -21.11 -3.68 12.92
CA ASP A 280 -21.70 -5.02 12.81
C ASP A 280 -20.63 -6.09 12.56
N ARG A 281 -20.79 -7.25 13.21
CA ARG A 281 -19.87 -8.40 13.12
C ARG A 281 -20.47 -9.50 12.25
N ILE A 282 -19.83 -9.84 11.15
CA ILE A 282 -20.18 -10.98 10.31
C ILE A 282 -19.62 -12.24 10.96
N ILE A 283 -20.50 -13.10 11.46
CA ILE A 283 -20.17 -14.36 12.15
C ILE A 283 -20.43 -15.59 11.29
N GLY A 284 -21.21 -15.46 10.21
CA GLY A 284 -21.42 -16.56 9.26
C GLY A 284 -21.74 -16.09 7.85
N VAL A 285 -21.38 -16.90 6.86
CA VAL A 285 -21.64 -16.63 5.44
C VAL A 285 -22.21 -17.87 4.75
N GLY A 286 -23.37 -17.74 4.10
CA GLY A 286 -24.02 -18.78 3.31
C GLY A 286 -24.15 -18.38 1.85
N GLN A 287 -23.82 -19.29 0.93
CA GLN A 287 -24.11 -19.11 -0.50
C GLN A 287 -25.57 -19.43 -0.80
N ASP A 288 -26.09 -18.99 -1.96
CA ASP A 288 -27.46 -19.30 -2.37
C ASP A 288 -27.74 -20.81 -2.27
N LYS A 289 -28.77 -21.17 -1.51
CA LYS A 289 -29.22 -22.55 -1.24
C LYS A 289 -28.18 -23.45 -0.55
N LYS A 290 -27.15 -22.89 0.10
CA LYS A 290 -26.21 -23.62 0.96
C LYS A 290 -26.38 -23.17 2.42
N ASP A 291 -25.98 -24.04 3.34
CA ASP A 291 -25.97 -23.71 4.76
C ASP A 291 -24.99 -22.56 5.06
N ILE A 292 -25.31 -21.79 6.10
CA ILE A 292 -24.44 -20.73 6.60
C ILE A 292 -23.24 -21.39 7.30
N VAL A 293 -22.04 -21.03 6.86
CA VAL A 293 -20.78 -21.47 7.46
C VAL A 293 -20.35 -20.44 8.49
N ASP A 294 -20.02 -20.87 9.71
CA ASP A 294 -19.41 -20.01 10.73
C ASP A 294 -18.02 -19.56 10.27
N VAL A 295 -17.76 -18.25 10.37
CA VAL A 295 -16.51 -17.63 9.92
C VAL A 295 -15.73 -16.98 11.06
N ILE A 296 -16.07 -17.27 12.32
CA ILE A 296 -15.36 -16.69 13.46
C ILE A 296 -13.92 -17.20 13.48
N GLY A 297 -12.98 -16.28 13.61
CA GLY A 297 -11.55 -16.56 13.63
C GLY A 297 -10.96 -16.97 12.29
N TRP A 298 -11.72 -16.93 11.19
CA TRP A 298 -11.19 -17.14 9.83
C TRP A 298 -10.28 -15.98 9.41
N ARG A 299 -9.43 -16.21 8.41
CA ARG A 299 -8.70 -15.12 7.74
C ARG A 299 -9.70 -14.20 7.06
N LEU A 300 -9.50 -12.89 7.20
CA LEU A 300 -10.35 -11.87 6.58
C LEU A 300 -10.56 -12.13 5.08
N ASP A 301 -9.48 -12.47 4.35
CA ASP A 301 -9.54 -12.71 2.90
C ASP A 301 -10.45 -13.88 2.55
N ASP A 302 -10.46 -14.94 3.36
CA ASP A 302 -11.33 -16.10 3.13
C ASP A 302 -12.80 -15.74 3.35
N VAL A 303 -13.09 -14.90 4.35
CA VAL A 303 -14.44 -14.37 4.57
C VAL A 303 -14.86 -13.46 3.41
N VAL A 304 -13.98 -12.57 2.98
CA VAL A 304 -14.20 -11.68 1.83
C VAL A 304 -14.51 -12.48 0.56
N GLN A 305 -13.79 -13.57 0.30
CA GLN A 305 -14.06 -14.44 -0.84
C GLN A 305 -15.44 -15.09 -0.81
N LEU A 306 -15.92 -15.50 0.37
CA LEU A 306 -17.28 -16.03 0.51
C LEU A 306 -18.34 -14.94 0.29
N ILE A 307 -18.05 -13.70 0.72
CA ILE A 307 -18.97 -12.58 0.60
C ILE A 307 -19.05 -12.08 -0.84
N LYS A 308 -17.92 -12.02 -1.55
CA LYS A 308 -17.85 -11.68 -2.97
C LYS A 308 -18.52 -12.75 -3.84
N GLY A 309 -18.79 -12.38 -5.08
CA GLY A 309 -19.35 -13.28 -6.07
C GLY A 309 -20.07 -12.54 -7.19
N PRO A 310 -20.50 -13.26 -8.23
CA PRO A 310 -21.04 -12.65 -9.44
C PRO A 310 -22.27 -11.80 -9.17
N LYS A 311 -22.40 -10.70 -9.91
CA LYS A 311 -23.60 -9.85 -9.90
C LYS A 311 -24.89 -10.68 -10.06
N GLY A 312 -25.90 -10.33 -9.27
CA GLY A 312 -27.22 -10.96 -9.28
C GLY A 312 -27.34 -12.21 -8.41
N THR A 313 -26.22 -12.77 -7.93
CA THR A 313 -26.24 -13.90 -6.98
C THR A 313 -26.57 -13.42 -5.56
N LYS A 314 -27.08 -14.32 -4.72
CA LYS A 314 -27.43 -14.03 -3.33
C LYS A 314 -26.36 -14.53 -2.37
N VAL A 315 -26.16 -13.77 -1.29
CA VAL A 315 -25.37 -14.18 -0.13
C VAL A 315 -26.18 -13.96 1.14
N HIS A 316 -26.09 -14.91 2.06
CA HIS A 316 -26.70 -14.85 3.38
C HIS A 316 -25.61 -14.55 4.41
N LEU A 317 -25.74 -13.43 5.11
CA LEU A 317 -24.80 -13.01 6.15
C LEU A 317 -25.47 -13.20 7.50
N GLN A 318 -24.88 -14.02 8.36
CA GLN A 318 -25.26 -14.07 9.77
C GLN A 318 -24.47 -12.98 10.50
N VAL A 319 -25.19 -12.01 11.04
CA VAL A 319 -24.66 -10.77 11.60
C VAL A 319 -24.96 -10.71 13.08
N LEU A 320 -23.95 -10.39 13.86
CA LEU A 320 -24.01 -10.06 15.26
C LEU A 320 -23.85 -8.54 15.41
N PRO A 321 -24.90 -7.83 15.86
CA PRO A 321 -24.83 -6.37 16.02
C PRO A 321 -23.77 -5.92 17.02
N GLU A 322 -23.39 -4.65 16.90
CA GLU A 322 -22.63 -3.98 17.94
C GLU A 322 -23.45 -3.94 19.26
N GLY A 323 -22.78 -4.14 20.40
CA GLY A 323 -23.41 -4.18 21.72
C GLY A 323 -23.22 -5.49 22.49
N LYS A 324 -23.49 -5.42 23.81
CA LYS A 324 -23.52 -6.58 24.71
C LYS A 324 -24.91 -7.22 24.64
N ASP A 325 -24.96 -8.56 24.54
CA ASP A 325 -26.18 -9.40 24.47
C ASP A 325 -27.03 -9.30 23.18
N SER A 326 -26.46 -8.79 22.08
CA SER A 326 -27.13 -8.74 20.78
C SER A 326 -27.38 -10.16 20.23
N LYS A 327 -28.62 -10.44 19.76
CA LYS A 327 -28.93 -11.69 19.05
C LYS A 327 -28.50 -11.58 17.60
N SER A 328 -27.89 -12.64 17.08
CA SER A 328 -27.55 -12.68 15.66
C SER A 328 -28.81 -12.75 14.78
N TYR A 329 -28.78 -12.13 13.62
CA TYR A 329 -29.81 -12.26 12.57
C TYR A 329 -29.18 -12.54 11.21
N VAL A 330 -30.00 -12.99 10.26
CA VAL A 330 -29.55 -13.30 8.89
C VAL A 330 -30.04 -12.21 7.94
N VAL A 331 -29.09 -11.61 7.21
CA VAL A 331 -29.35 -10.65 6.14
C VAL A 331 -29.12 -11.33 4.80
N THR A 332 -30.04 -11.16 3.86
CA THR A 332 -29.82 -11.61 2.48
C THR A 332 -29.50 -10.41 1.60
N ILE A 333 -28.32 -10.42 1.00
CA ILE A 333 -27.88 -9.38 0.06
C ILE A 333 -27.79 -9.98 -1.35
N VAL A 334 -28.35 -9.27 -2.33
CA VAL A 334 -28.11 -9.56 -3.75
C VAL A 334 -26.86 -8.81 -4.17
N ARG A 335 -25.85 -9.54 -4.64
CA ARG A 335 -24.59 -8.96 -5.10
C ARG A 335 -24.82 -8.09 -6.33
N ASP A 336 -24.11 -6.98 -6.42
CA ASP A 336 -24.14 -6.09 -7.59
C ASP A 336 -22.73 -5.62 -7.92
N LYS A 337 -22.57 -4.97 -9.08
CA LYS A 337 -21.37 -4.24 -9.42
C LYS A 337 -21.38 -2.90 -8.68
N ILE A 338 -20.39 -2.68 -7.83
CA ILE A 338 -20.20 -1.44 -7.06
C ILE A 338 -19.07 -0.65 -7.69
N ARG A 339 -19.32 0.62 -7.98
CA ARG A 339 -18.30 1.58 -8.40
C ARG A 339 -17.73 2.29 -7.17
N LEU A 340 -16.41 2.40 -7.10
CA LEU A 340 -15.70 2.99 -5.96
C LEU A 340 -15.53 4.49 -6.19
N GLU A 341 -16.61 5.27 -6.06
CA GLU A 341 -16.61 6.72 -6.36
C GLU A 341 -15.62 7.52 -5.49
N ASP A 342 -15.34 7.07 -4.26
CA ASP A 342 -14.36 7.73 -3.39
C ASP A 342 -12.94 7.73 -3.97
N ARG A 343 -12.68 6.83 -4.92
CA ARG A 343 -11.40 6.65 -5.64
C ARG A 343 -11.44 7.20 -7.08
N ALA A 344 -12.53 7.85 -7.48
CA ALA A 344 -12.61 8.54 -8.77
C ALA A 344 -11.95 9.92 -8.69
N VAL A 345 -11.68 10.54 -9.85
CA VAL A 345 -11.20 11.93 -9.92
C VAL A 345 -12.20 12.88 -9.25
N LYS A 346 -11.70 13.83 -8.47
CA LYS A 346 -12.50 14.87 -7.81
C LYS A 346 -12.11 16.24 -8.32
N ALA A 347 -13.08 17.16 -8.30
CA ALA A 347 -12.86 18.56 -8.67
C ALA A 347 -13.32 19.49 -7.56
N GLU A 348 -12.48 20.47 -7.24
CA GLU A 348 -12.81 21.58 -6.35
C GLU A 348 -12.47 22.93 -7.02
N VAL A 349 -13.04 24.01 -6.48
CA VAL A 349 -12.75 25.37 -6.95
C VAL A 349 -12.26 26.19 -5.76
N ILE A 350 -11.04 26.71 -5.89
CA ILE A 350 -10.40 27.56 -4.89
C ILE A 350 -10.40 29.00 -5.42
N GLU A 351 -10.91 29.94 -4.62
CA GLU A 351 -10.88 31.36 -4.93
C GLU A 351 -9.69 32.04 -4.22
N LYS A 352 -8.73 32.56 -4.99
CA LYS A 352 -7.54 33.23 -4.45
C LYS A 352 -7.12 34.40 -5.35
N GLY A 353 -6.83 35.56 -4.77
CA GLY A 353 -6.39 36.74 -5.53
C GLY A 353 -7.39 37.25 -6.58
N GLY A 354 -8.70 37.05 -6.34
CA GLY A 354 -9.76 37.41 -7.30
C GLY A 354 -9.85 36.48 -8.52
N LYS A 355 -9.21 35.32 -8.46
CA LYS A 355 -9.21 34.28 -9.50
C LYS A 355 -9.87 33.00 -8.98
N LYS A 356 -10.55 32.28 -9.87
CA LYS A 356 -11.14 30.96 -9.60
C LYS A 356 -10.23 29.89 -10.18
N ILE A 357 -9.63 29.07 -9.32
CA ILE A 357 -8.73 28.00 -9.73
C ILE A 357 -9.44 26.67 -9.55
N GLY A 358 -9.56 25.88 -10.62
CA GLY A 358 -10.04 24.51 -10.53
C GLY A 358 -8.91 23.57 -10.11
N VAL A 359 -9.11 22.72 -9.12
CA VAL A 359 -8.17 21.65 -8.77
C VAL A 359 -8.80 20.31 -9.12
N LEU A 360 -8.08 19.51 -9.89
CA LEU A 360 -8.45 18.14 -10.26
C LEU A 360 -7.55 17.18 -9.49
N GLU A 361 -8.08 16.53 -8.46
CA GLU A 361 -7.37 15.49 -7.70
C GLU A 361 -7.55 14.16 -8.41
N VAL A 362 -6.46 13.64 -9.00
CA VAL A 362 -6.47 12.40 -9.76
C VAL A 362 -5.75 11.31 -8.94
N PRO A 363 -6.48 10.39 -8.27
CA PRO A 363 -5.85 9.39 -7.40
C PRO A 363 -5.15 8.26 -8.17
N SER A 364 -5.65 7.89 -9.36
CA SER A 364 -5.06 6.85 -10.22
C SER A 364 -5.51 6.98 -11.67
N PHE A 365 -4.77 6.37 -12.61
CA PHE A 365 -5.15 6.27 -14.03
C PHE A 365 -6.04 5.05 -14.29
N TYR A 366 -7.21 5.03 -13.66
CA TYR A 366 -8.20 3.96 -13.84
C TYR A 366 -8.93 4.05 -15.18
N VAL A 367 -9.45 2.92 -15.68
CA VAL A 367 -10.20 2.88 -16.94
C VAL A 367 -11.47 3.72 -16.84
N GLY A 368 -11.59 4.75 -17.68
CA GLY A 368 -12.67 5.75 -17.66
C GLY A 368 -12.29 7.11 -17.05
N LEU A 369 -11.06 7.29 -16.55
CA LEU A 369 -10.58 8.54 -15.96
C LEU A 369 -10.74 9.72 -16.92
N SER A 370 -10.32 9.56 -18.18
CA SER A 370 -10.41 10.63 -19.19
C SER A 370 -11.85 11.11 -19.38
N ALA A 371 -12.82 10.19 -19.48
CA ALA A 371 -14.23 10.52 -19.63
C ALA A 371 -14.85 11.18 -18.37
N ASP A 372 -14.41 10.79 -17.17
CA ASP A 372 -14.87 11.44 -15.94
C ASP A 372 -14.25 12.83 -15.76
N THR A 373 -12.97 12.98 -16.13
CA THR A 373 -12.27 14.27 -16.11
C THR A 373 -12.90 15.24 -17.10
N ASP A 374 -13.28 14.80 -18.29
CA ASP A 374 -13.93 15.66 -19.30
C ASP A 374 -15.27 16.25 -18.81
N LYS A 375 -16.07 15.45 -18.08
CA LYS A 375 -17.29 15.93 -17.42
C LYS A 375 -16.97 17.00 -16.38
N LEU A 376 -15.97 16.76 -15.52
CA LEU A 376 -15.55 17.72 -14.51
C LEU A 376 -14.99 19.00 -15.13
N LEU A 377 -14.25 18.91 -16.23
CA LEU A 377 -13.77 20.08 -16.99
C LEU A 377 -14.93 20.91 -17.54
N THR A 378 -16.00 20.26 -18.00
CA THR A 378 -17.22 20.95 -18.44
C THR A 378 -17.86 21.72 -17.29
N ASP A 379 -17.95 21.12 -16.10
CA ASP A 379 -18.47 21.76 -14.90
C ASP A 379 -17.59 22.92 -14.42
N LEU A 380 -16.26 22.74 -14.43
CA LEU A 380 -15.29 23.78 -14.05
C LEU A 380 -15.37 24.98 -15.02
N LYS A 381 -15.50 24.72 -16.33
CA LYS A 381 -15.73 25.78 -17.33
C LYS A 381 -17.03 26.52 -17.08
N ALA A 382 -18.11 25.80 -16.77
CA ALA A 382 -19.40 26.42 -16.44
C ALA A 382 -19.32 27.30 -15.16
N LYS A 383 -18.44 26.95 -14.21
CA LYS A 383 -18.14 27.75 -13.01
C LYS A 383 -17.22 28.95 -13.28
N GLY A 384 -16.66 29.06 -14.50
CA GLY A 384 -15.82 30.18 -14.92
C GLY A 384 -14.43 30.18 -14.29
N VAL A 385 -13.80 29.01 -14.15
CA VAL A 385 -12.41 28.93 -13.65
C VAL A 385 -11.43 29.62 -14.61
N ASP A 386 -10.50 30.39 -14.05
CA ASP A 386 -9.45 31.11 -14.78
C ASP A 386 -8.27 30.18 -15.15
N GLY A 387 -8.01 29.15 -14.34
CA GLY A 387 -6.88 28.23 -14.47
C GLY A 387 -7.16 26.88 -13.79
N ILE A 388 -6.43 25.82 -14.17
CA ILE A 388 -6.60 24.47 -13.60
C ILE A 388 -5.28 23.90 -13.08
N ILE A 389 -5.32 23.28 -11.91
CA ILE A 389 -4.24 22.48 -11.34
C ILE A 389 -4.65 21.00 -11.43
N VAL A 390 -3.84 20.17 -12.05
CA VAL A 390 -4.00 18.71 -12.00
C VAL A 390 -3.07 18.18 -10.92
N ASP A 391 -3.65 17.69 -9.82
CA ASP A 391 -2.90 17.10 -8.71
C ASP A 391 -2.73 15.59 -8.92
N LEU A 392 -1.46 15.20 -9.13
CA LEU A 392 -1.02 13.82 -9.32
C LEU A 392 -0.16 13.34 -8.14
N ARG A 393 -0.11 14.07 -7.02
CA ARG A 393 0.61 13.62 -5.82
C ARG A 393 0.03 12.28 -5.37
N ASN A 394 0.92 11.34 -5.02
CA ASN A 394 0.55 9.99 -4.59
C ASN A 394 -0.17 9.13 -5.65
N ASN A 395 -0.16 9.55 -6.92
CA ASN A 395 -0.74 8.78 -8.02
C ASN A 395 0.32 7.86 -8.65
N GLY A 396 0.27 6.58 -8.29
CA GLY A 396 1.17 5.53 -8.79
C GLY A 396 0.96 5.11 -10.27
N GLY A 397 0.07 5.78 -11.00
CA GLY A 397 -0.20 5.53 -12.41
C GLY A 397 -1.43 4.65 -12.64
N GLY A 398 -1.38 3.82 -13.70
CA GLY A 398 -2.49 2.99 -14.13
C GLY A 398 -2.43 2.68 -15.63
N ALA A 399 -3.58 2.74 -16.31
CA ALA A 399 -3.70 2.38 -17.71
C ALA A 399 -2.97 3.38 -18.64
N LEU A 400 -2.03 2.87 -19.45
CA LEU A 400 -1.33 3.65 -20.47
C LEU A 400 -2.27 4.35 -21.46
N THR A 401 -3.39 3.72 -21.78
CA THR A 401 -4.43 4.29 -22.65
C THR A 401 -5.06 5.53 -22.04
N GLU A 402 -5.25 5.55 -20.73
CA GLU A 402 -5.80 6.71 -20.01
C GLU A 402 -4.79 7.84 -19.92
N ALA A 403 -3.49 7.55 -19.82
CA ALA A 403 -2.45 8.59 -19.91
C ALA A 403 -2.51 9.34 -21.25
N THR A 404 -2.70 8.58 -22.34
CA THR A 404 -2.82 9.15 -23.70
C THR A 404 -4.13 9.94 -23.83
N ALA A 405 -5.26 9.35 -23.45
CA ALA A 405 -6.58 9.98 -23.58
C ALA A 405 -6.72 11.23 -22.69
N LEU A 406 -6.22 11.18 -21.45
CA LEU A 406 -6.24 12.32 -20.53
C LEU A 406 -5.38 13.48 -21.07
N THR A 407 -4.22 13.18 -21.65
CA THR A 407 -3.37 14.20 -22.29
C THR A 407 -4.11 14.87 -23.46
N GLY A 408 -4.85 14.09 -24.25
CA GLY A 408 -5.68 14.57 -25.37
C GLY A 408 -6.69 15.65 -24.95
N LEU A 409 -7.20 15.64 -23.72
CA LEU A 409 -8.11 16.69 -23.22
C LEU A 409 -7.47 18.10 -23.22
N PHE A 410 -6.14 18.20 -23.30
CA PHE A 410 -5.38 19.44 -23.18
C PHE A 410 -4.54 19.80 -24.42
N ILE A 411 -4.42 18.91 -25.41
CA ILE A 411 -3.66 19.15 -26.66
C ILE A 411 -4.55 18.88 -27.87
N GLU A 412 -4.27 19.51 -29.02
CA GLU A 412 -5.11 19.33 -30.21
C GLU A 412 -4.94 17.94 -30.84
N LYS A 413 -3.69 17.53 -31.02
CA LYS A 413 -3.27 16.23 -31.57
C LYS A 413 -1.76 16.09 -31.42
N GLY A 414 -1.26 14.87 -31.42
CA GLY A 414 0.18 14.61 -31.49
C GLY A 414 0.64 13.48 -30.58
N PRO A 415 1.94 13.12 -30.66
CA PRO A 415 2.51 12.08 -29.81
C PRO A 415 2.38 12.45 -28.33
N VAL A 416 2.09 11.47 -27.48
CA VAL A 416 2.08 11.62 -26.02
C VAL A 416 3.23 10.84 -25.41
N VAL A 417 3.52 9.65 -25.94
CA VAL A 417 4.55 8.76 -25.41
C VAL A 417 5.06 7.82 -26.49
N GLN A 418 6.34 7.49 -26.43
CA GLN A 418 6.96 6.48 -27.27
C GLN A 418 7.21 5.23 -26.43
N VAL A 419 6.91 4.04 -26.95
CA VAL A 419 7.18 2.76 -26.28
C VAL A 419 8.09 1.90 -27.15
N ARG A 420 9.15 1.35 -26.56
CA ARG A 420 10.08 0.42 -27.21
C ARG A 420 9.93 -0.96 -26.60
N ASP A 421 9.76 -1.99 -27.42
CA ASP A 421 9.74 -3.38 -26.96
C ASP A 421 11.15 -4.03 -26.91
N SER A 422 11.23 -5.28 -26.46
CA SER A 422 12.49 -6.04 -26.39
C SER A 422 13.15 -6.30 -27.74
N TYR A 423 12.40 -6.23 -28.84
CA TYR A 423 12.93 -6.37 -30.20
C TYR A 423 13.44 -5.04 -30.78
N GLY A 424 13.43 -3.96 -29.98
CA GLY A 424 13.86 -2.63 -30.39
C GLY A 424 12.84 -1.88 -31.24
N ARG A 425 11.60 -2.39 -31.40
CA ARG A 425 10.56 -1.71 -32.18
C ARG A 425 9.97 -0.58 -31.37
N VAL A 426 9.97 0.62 -31.94
CA VAL A 426 9.38 1.82 -31.33
C VAL A 426 7.97 2.04 -31.89
N LYS A 427 7.01 2.25 -31.00
CA LYS A 427 5.65 2.68 -31.32
C LYS A 427 5.37 4.01 -30.64
N VAL A 428 4.82 4.95 -31.38
CA VAL A 428 4.34 6.23 -30.86
C VAL A 428 2.85 6.11 -30.55
N ASN A 429 2.47 6.36 -29.30
CA ASN A 429 1.08 6.53 -28.92
C ASN A 429 0.78 8.03 -28.95
N ALA A 430 -0.29 8.40 -29.64
CA ALA A 430 -0.67 9.77 -29.92
C ALA A 430 -2.15 9.97 -29.63
N ASP A 431 -2.51 11.20 -29.29
CA ASP A 431 -3.89 11.65 -29.42
C ASP A 431 -4.19 11.98 -30.89
N THR A 432 -5.40 11.63 -31.34
CA THR A 432 -5.79 11.69 -32.76
C THR A 432 -7.18 12.28 -33.01
N ASP A 433 -7.92 12.66 -31.97
CA ASP A 433 -9.32 13.07 -32.13
C ASP A 433 -9.51 14.54 -32.51
N GLY A 434 -8.49 15.38 -32.32
CA GLY A 434 -8.55 16.80 -32.69
C GLY A 434 -9.31 17.68 -31.69
N GLN A 435 -9.72 17.16 -30.53
CA GLN A 435 -10.65 17.82 -29.61
C GLN A 435 -9.97 18.22 -28.31
N ILE A 436 -9.91 19.53 -28.06
CA ILE A 436 -9.44 20.06 -26.79
C ILE A 436 -10.63 20.31 -25.86
N SER A 437 -10.62 19.66 -24.71
CA SER A 437 -11.55 19.96 -23.64
C SER A 437 -11.15 21.23 -22.90
N TYR A 438 -9.88 21.44 -22.56
CA TYR A 438 -9.46 22.66 -21.85
C TYR A 438 -8.20 23.28 -22.45
N SER A 439 -8.32 24.53 -22.91
CA SER A 439 -7.22 25.32 -23.50
C SER A 439 -6.68 26.42 -22.59
N GLY A 440 -7.24 26.59 -21.39
CA GLY A 440 -6.79 27.62 -20.44
C GLY A 440 -5.45 27.29 -19.76
N PRO A 441 -4.92 28.22 -18.97
CA PRO A 441 -3.67 28.03 -18.22
C PRO A 441 -3.77 26.85 -17.25
N MET A 442 -2.72 26.02 -17.22
CA MET A 442 -2.71 24.83 -16.38
C MET A 442 -1.34 24.55 -15.76
N THR A 443 -1.36 23.96 -14.57
CA THR A 443 -0.19 23.40 -13.89
C THR A 443 -0.45 21.95 -13.52
N VAL A 444 0.61 21.16 -13.35
CA VAL A 444 0.52 19.79 -12.86
C VAL A 444 1.36 19.69 -11.60
N LEU A 445 0.76 19.24 -10.50
CA LEU A 445 1.43 19.06 -9.23
C LEU A 445 1.81 17.58 -9.06
N VAL A 446 3.10 17.30 -8.87
CA VAL A 446 3.63 15.95 -8.71
C VAL A 446 4.44 15.82 -7.42
N ASN A 447 4.58 14.60 -6.91
CA ASN A 447 5.53 14.30 -5.84
C ASN A 447 6.31 13.02 -6.16
N ARG A 448 7.20 12.60 -5.25
CA ARG A 448 8.00 11.38 -5.38
C ARG A 448 7.21 10.10 -5.61
N TYR A 449 5.91 10.08 -5.30
CA TYR A 449 5.03 8.93 -5.47
C TYR A 449 4.21 8.99 -6.77
N SER A 450 4.31 10.08 -7.54
CA SER A 450 3.77 10.17 -8.89
C SER A 450 4.57 9.25 -9.81
N ALA A 451 3.95 8.22 -10.38
CA ALA A 451 4.66 7.19 -11.16
C ALA A 451 3.95 6.81 -12.47
N SER A 452 4.72 6.26 -13.43
CA SER A 452 4.22 5.62 -14.65
C SER A 452 3.30 6.54 -15.48
N ALA A 453 2.00 6.25 -15.58
CA ALA A 453 1.03 7.06 -16.33
C ALA A 453 1.00 8.53 -15.90
N SER A 454 1.20 8.82 -14.61
CA SER A 454 1.32 10.18 -14.08
C SER A 454 2.53 10.91 -14.68
N GLU A 455 3.65 10.20 -14.81
CA GLU A 455 4.90 10.73 -15.36
C GLU A 455 4.79 10.93 -16.87
N ILE A 456 4.09 10.02 -17.58
CA ILE A 456 3.77 10.17 -19.01
C ILE A 456 2.97 11.45 -19.24
N PHE A 457 1.91 11.65 -18.46
CA PHE A 457 1.05 12.84 -18.57
C PHE A 457 1.83 14.13 -18.29
N ALA A 458 2.56 14.17 -17.16
CA ALA A 458 3.35 15.34 -16.78
C ALA A 458 4.45 15.64 -17.80
N ALA A 459 5.22 14.62 -18.22
CA ALA A 459 6.29 14.78 -19.20
C ALA A 459 5.78 15.25 -20.56
N ALA A 460 4.68 14.68 -21.07
CA ALA A 460 4.12 15.10 -22.35
C ALA A 460 3.71 16.57 -22.31
N LEU A 461 2.98 16.99 -21.28
CA LEU A 461 2.55 18.37 -21.14
C LEU A 461 3.72 19.34 -20.93
N GLN A 462 4.78 18.91 -20.23
CA GLN A 462 6.01 19.68 -20.09
C GLN A 462 6.73 19.83 -21.44
N ASP A 463 6.89 18.74 -22.20
CA ASP A 463 7.57 18.74 -23.51
C ASP A 463 6.84 19.61 -24.56
N TYR A 464 5.50 19.61 -24.54
CA TYR A 464 4.70 20.52 -25.36
C TYR A 464 4.76 21.97 -24.89
N GLY A 465 5.26 22.23 -23.68
CA GLY A 465 5.10 23.50 -22.97
C GLY A 465 3.65 23.78 -22.59
N ARG A 466 2.75 22.79 -22.61
CA ARG A 466 1.31 22.95 -22.37
C ARG A 466 0.98 23.28 -20.91
N ALA A 467 1.76 22.74 -19.98
CA ALA A 467 1.61 22.93 -18.54
C ALA A 467 2.96 23.25 -17.89
N ILE A 468 2.93 23.92 -16.73
CA ILE A 468 4.09 24.06 -15.84
C ILE A 468 3.98 22.99 -14.75
N ILE A 469 5.04 22.21 -14.55
CA ILE A 469 5.12 21.13 -13.57
C ILE A 469 5.66 21.68 -12.24
N LEU A 470 4.97 21.39 -11.15
CA LEU A 470 5.27 21.87 -9.79
C LEU A 470 5.47 20.68 -8.85
N GLY A 471 6.22 20.86 -7.77
CA GLY A 471 6.31 19.88 -6.67
C GLY A 471 7.66 19.21 -6.53
N GLU A 472 7.68 17.90 -6.29
CA GLU A 472 8.93 17.13 -6.16
C GLU A 472 9.27 16.39 -7.45
N ASN A 473 10.51 15.91 -7.57
CA ASN A 473 10.86 14.96 -8.62
C ASN A 473 9.98 13.70 -8.50
N SER A 474 9.46 13.19 -9.61
CA SER A 474 8.59 12.01 -9.61
C SER A 474 9.35 10.69 -9.44
N PHE A 475 8.62 9.57 -9.34
CA PHE A 475 9.16 8.27 -8.93
C PHE A 475 10.25 7.70 -9.84
N GLY A 476 10.18 7.95 -11.15
CA GLY A 476 11.13 7.43 -12.13
C GLY A 476 10.76 6.09 -12.75
N LYS A 477 9.49 5.71 -12.77
CA LYS A 477 9.08 4.45 -13.40
C LYS A 477 8.97 4.66 -14.91
N GLY A 478 9.82 3.99 -15.68
CA GLY A 478 9.89 4.11 -17.14
C GLY A 478 9.47 2.85 -17.91
N THR A 479 8.77 1.91 -17.27
CA THR A 479 8.44 0.59 -17.83
C THR A 479 6.94 0.35 -17.94
N VAL A 480 6.54 -0.46 -18.92
CA VAL A 480 5.17 -0.90 -19.14
C VAL A 480 5.07 -2.41 -18.91
N GLN A 481 4.20 -2.78 -17.98
CA GLN A 481 3.91 -4.17 -17.67
C GLN A 481 2.73 -4.69 -18.50
N GLN A 482 2.76 -5.98 -18.79
CA GLN A 482 1.63 -6.70 -19.36
C GLN A 482 1.03 -7.63 -18.33
N HIS A 483 -0.29 -7.53 -18.12
CA HIS A 483 -1.04 -8.47 -17.31
C HIS A 483 -1.56 -9.62 -18.18
N ARG A 484 -1.23 -10.87 -17.82
CA ARG A 484 -1.66 -12.08 -18.55
C ARG A 484 -2.12 -13.17 -17.61
N SER A 485 -3.25 -13.78 -17.95
CA SER A 485 -3.67 -15.02 -17.29
C SER A 485 -2.71 -16.15 -17.63
N LEU A 486 -2.42 -16.97 -16.62
CA LEU A 486 -1.73 -18.24 -16.82
C LEU A 486 -2.70 -19.37 -17.19
N ASN A 487 -4.02 -19.16 -17.07
CA ASN A 487 -5.02 -20.16 -17.43
C ASN A 487 -5.12 -20.30 -18.96
N HIS A 488 -5.31 -21.53 -19.43
CA HIS A 488 -5.63 -21.88 -20.81
C HIS A 488 -6.97 -22.60 -20.87
N ILE A 489 -7.63 -22.52 -22.03
CA ILE A 489 -8.97 -23.10 -22.26
C ILE A 489 -9.05 -24.62 -22.08
N TYR A 490 -7.90 -25.31 -22.13
CA TYR A 490 -7.79 -26.77 -22.01
C TYR A 490 -7.32 -27.20 -20.62
N ASP A 491 -7.18 -26.28 -19.67
CA ASP A 491 -6.85 -26.61 -18.29
C ASP A 491 -8.07 -27.23 -17.61
N LEU A 492 -7.82 -28.31 -16.86
CA LEU A 492 -8.86 -29.09 -16.16
C LEU A 492 -8.64 -29.09 -14.64
N PHE A 493 -7.93 -28.09 -14.12
CA PHE A 493 -7.69 -27.96 -12.68
C PHE A 493 -8.93 -27.41 -11.97
N ASP A 494 -9.21 -27.93 -10.76
CA ASP A 494 -10.30 -27.42 -9.92
C ASP A 494 -10.05 -26.00 -9.41
N LYS A 495 -8.78 -25.59 -9.34
CA LYS A 495 -8.34 -24.26 -8.90
C LYS A 495 -7.65 -23.52 -10.04
N GLU A 496 -7.90 -22.22 -10.11
CA GLU A 496 -7.24 -21.34 -11.08
C GLU A 496 -5.74 -21.21 -10.81
N ILE A 497 -4.97 -21.01 -11.88
CA ILE A 497 -3.49 -20.96 -11.84
C ILE A 497 -2.98 -19.55 -11.48
N GLY A 498 -3.80 -18.52 -11.69
CA GLY A 498 -3.43 -17.12 -11.45
C GLY A 498 -2.95 -16.39 -12.71
N TYR A 499 -2.20 -15.31 -12.48
CA TYR A 499 -1.79 -14.35 -13.51
C TYR A 499 -0.33 -13.94 -13.31
N VAL A 500 0.27 -13.40 -14.37
CA VAL A 500 1.57 -12.74 -14.31
C VAL A 500 1.46 -11.30 -14.76
N GLN A 501 2.26 -10.45 -14.14
CA GLN A 501 2.61 -9.13 -14.64
C GLN A 501 4.10 -9.14 -14.94
N TYR A 502 4.48 -8.70 -16.14
CA TYR A 502 5.88 -8.68 -16.54
C TYR A 502 6.15 -7.53 -17.50
N THR A 503 7.35 -6.95 -17.43
CA THR A 503 7.71 -5.82 -18.27
C THR A 503 7.86 -6.27 -19.72
N ILE A 504 7.16 -5.58 -20.63
CA ILE A 504 7.20 -5.85 -22.08
C ILE A 504 7.79 -4.70 -22.89
N GLN A 505 7.74 -3.49 -22.35
CA GLN A 505 8.18 -2.28 -23.03
C GLN A 505 8.80 -1.31 -22.04
N LYS A 506 9.68 -0.46 -22.55
CA LYS A 506 10.14 0.75 -21.90
C LYS A 506 9.49 1.95 -22.58
N PHE A 507 9.10 2.96 -21.81
CA PHE A 507 8.52 4.18 -22.37
C PHE A 507 9.48 5.36 -22.30
N TYR A 508 9.28 6.28 -23.23
CA TYR A 508 10.09 7.46 -23.47
C TYR A 508 9.17 8.64 -23.74
N ARG A 509 9.66 9.79 -23.29
CA ARG A 509 9.14 11.12 -23.58
C ARG A 509 9.12 11.38 -25.08
N ILE A 510 8.37 12.40 -25.49
CA ILE A 510 8.31 12.79 -26.91
C ILE A 510 9.59 13.48 -27.36
N ASP A 511 10.38 14.02 -26.43
CA ASP A 511 11.74 14.53 -26.67
C ASP A 511 12.81 13.44 -26.85
N GLY A 512 12.45 12.17 -26.61
CA GLY A 512 13.33 10.99 -26.73
C GLY A 512 13.99 10.52 -25.41
N GLY A 513 13.95 11.30 -24.33
CA GLY A 513 14.44 10.88 -23.01
C GLY A 513 13.52 9.86 -22.33
N SER A 514 14.05 9.01 -21.45
CA SER A 514 13.22 8.16 -20.58
C SER A 514 13.02 8.78 -19.19
N THR A 515 11.90 8.47 -18.54
CA THR A 515 11.68 8.75 -17.11
C THR A 515 12.35 7.70 -16.22
N GLN A 516 12.79 6.55 -16.76
CA GLN A 516 13.36 5.47 -15.96
C GLN A 516 14.50 5.96 -15.05
N ASN A 517 14.38 5.71 -13.73
CA ASN A 517 15.31 6.12 -12.67
C ASN A 517 15.47 7.64 -12.47
N LYS A 518 14.86 8.49 -13.32
CA LYS A 518 15.02 9.96 -13.26
C LYS A 518 13.73 10.69 -12.94
N GLY A 519 12.60 10.12 -13.32
CA GLY A 519 11.29 10.76 -13.23
C GLY A 519 11.14 11.97 -14.13
N VAL A 520 10.20 12.81 -13.75
CA VAL A 520 9.89 14.13 -14.30
C VAL A 520 10.39 15.14 -13.29
N VAL A 521 11.40 15.91 -13.70
CA VAL A 521 11.90 17.04 -12.92
C VAL A 521 10.88 18.18 -13.06
N PRO A 522 10.34 18.71 -11.94
CA PRO A 522 9.40 19.81 -11.99
C PRO A 522 10.08 21.10 -12.49
N ASP A 523 9.32 21.94 -13.18
CA ASP A 523 9.77 23.25 -13.63
C ASP A 523 10.01 24.20 -12.44
N ILE A 524 9.17 24.10 -11.41
CA ILE A 524 9.32 24.80 -10.13
C ILE A 524 9.36 23.76 -9.00
N PRO A 525 10.57 23.41 -8.51
CA PRO A 525 10.71 22.41 -7.46
C PRO A 525 10.31 22.96 -6.09
N PHE A 526 9.58 22.17 -5.32
CA PHE A 526 9.31 22.43 -3.90
C PHE A 526 10.38 21.77 -3.02
N PRO A 527 10.58 22.25 -1.78
CA PRO A 527 11.54 21.63 -0.85
C PRO A 527 11.23 20.14 -0.63
N THR A 528 12.26 19.30 -0.56
CA THR A 528 12.12 17.87 -0.24
C THR A 528 13.22 17.43 0.71
N ALA A 529 12.87 16.47 1.58
CA ALA A 529 13.80 15.88 2.53
C ALA A 529 14.72 14.84 1.89
N ILE A 530 14.23 14.17 0.84
CA ILE A 530 14.87 13.00 0.23
C ILE A 530 15.42 13.38 -1.15
N ASP A 531 16.67 13.00 -1.38
CA ASP A 531 17.31 13.12 -2.70
C ASP A 531 16.65 12.15 -3.69
N PRO A 532 16.30 12.58 -4.92
CA PRO A 532 15.80 11.67 -5.95
C PRO A 532 16.69 10.45 -6.23
N GLU A 533 18.00 10.53 -5.97
CA GLU A 533 18.91 9.38 -6.12
C GLU A 533 18.80 8.36 -4.97
N GLU A 534 18.22 8.74 -3.84
CA GLU A 534 18.05 7.91 -2.63
C GLU A 534 16.61 7.34 -2.53
N THR A 535 15.77 7.49 -3.56
CA THR A 535 14.36 7.07 -3.52
C THR A 535 13.77 6.81 -4.90
N GLY A 536 12.59 6.20 -4.93
CA GLY A 536 11.90 5.87 -6.18
C GLY A 536 12.52 4.69 -6.91
N GLU A 537 12.35 4.65 -8.23
CA GLU A 537 12.81 3.54 -9.09
C GLU A 537 14.33 3.33 -9.03
N SER A 538 15.11 4.38 -8.75
CA SER A 538 16.57 4.36 -8.79
C SER A 538 17.20 3.43 -7.74
N VAL A 539 16.51 3.22 -6.62
CA VAL A 539 16.94 2.36 -5.50
C VAL A 539 16.23 1.01 -5.47
N GLU A 540 15.30 0.77 -6.38
CA GLU A 540 14.62 -0.53 -6.50
C GLU A 540 15.57 -1.58 -7.07
N ASP A 541 15.62 -2.74 -6.42
CA ASP A 541 16.43 -3.86 -6.87
C ASP A 541 16.14 -4.21 -8.34
N ASN A 542 17.20 -4.44 -9.11
CA ASN A 542 17.11 -4.90 -10.49
C ASN A 542 16.34 -3.95 -11.44
N ALA A 543 16.10 -2.70 -11.05
CA ALA A 543 15.51 -1.67 -11.91
C ALA A 543 16.29 -1.53 -13.24
N LEU A 544 15.56 -1.27 -14.33
CA LEU A 544 16.19 -1.11 -15.64
C LEU A 544 16.99 0.19 -15.68
N PRO A 545 18.14 0.23 -16.38
CA PRO A 545 18.93 1.45 -16.49
C PRO A 545 18.20 2.51 -17.32
N TRP A 546 18.50 3.78 -17.09
CA TRP A 546 18.08 4.89 -17.95
C TRP A 546 18.73 4.80 -19.35
N ASP A 547 17.99 5.17 -20.39
CA ASP A 547 18.49 5.36 -21.76
C ASP A 547 17.58 6.33 -22.54
N SER A 548 17.91 6.60 -23.80
CA SER A 548 17.17 7.50 -24.69
C SER A 548 17.01 6.91 -26.10
N ILE A 549 16.02 7.43 -26.83
CA ILE A 549 15.76 7.13 -28.25
C ILE A 549 15.66 8.42 -29.07
N GLU A 550 15.41 8.30 -30.37
CA GLU A 550 15.10 9.46 -31.19
C GLU A 550 13.80 10.14 -30.72
N LYS A 551 13.78 11.47 -30.79
CA LYS A 551 12.59 12.26 -30.49
C LYS A 551 11.47 11.97 -31.48
N ALA A 552 10.23 12.05 -31.00
CA ALA A 552 9.06 12.01 -31.86
C ALA A 552 8.94 13.31 -32.69
N ASP A 553 8.13 13.26 -33.75
CA ASP A 553 7.75 14.46 -34.49
C ASP A 553 6.60 15.18 -33.77
N TYR A 554 6.91 16.32 -33.15
CA TYR A 554 5.94 17.15 -32.43
C TYR A 554 6.30 18.63 -32.52
N GLN A 555 5.31 19.49 -32.29
CA GLN A 555 5.48 20.94 -32.25
C GLN A 555 5.27 21.45 -30.83
N VAL A 556 6.25 22.18 -30.31
CA VAL A 556 6.12 22.87 -29.02
C VAL A 556 5.04 23.96 -29.15
N LEU A 557 4.06 23.95 -28.24
CA LEU A 557 2.93 24.88 -28.27
C LEU A 557 3.32 26.27 -27.79
N GLN A 558 4.14 26.33 -26.73
CA GLN A 558 4.63 27.57 -26.14
C GLN A 558 5.96 27.33 -25.42
N ARG A 559 6.84 28.33 -25.43
CA ARG A 559 8.08 28.31 -24.64
C ARG A 559 7.87 29.14 -23.37
N ASN A 560 7.91 28.49 -22.23
CA ASN A 560 7.60 29.10 -20.94
C ASN A 560 8.84 29.51 -20.14
N ASP A 561 10.06 29.39 -20.68
CA ASP A 561 11.32 29.59 -19.94
C ASP A 561 11.34 30.90 -19.14
N SER A 562 11.04 32.03 -19.78
CA SER A 562 11.01 33.34 -19.11
C SER A 562 9.88 33.47 -18.09
N LEU A 563 8.76 32.78 -18.29
CA LEU A 563 7.64 32.79 -17.35
C LEU A 563 7.97 31.93 -16.13
N ILE A 564 8.55 30.75 -16.34
CA ILE A 564 8.98 29.83 -15.28
C ILE A 564 9.99 30.52 -14.37
N GLU A 565 11.00 31.20 -14.93
CA GLU A 565 11.98 31.94 -14.12
C GLU A 565 11.32 33.04 -13.28
N GLN A 566 10.37 33.80 -13.83
CA GLN A 566 9.63 34.82 -13.08
C GLN A 566 8.77 34.21 -11.96
N LEU A 567 8.09 33.11 -12.24
CA LEU A 567 7.27 32.40 -11.26
C LEU A 567 8.13 31.80 -10.15
N ARG A 568 9.30 31.26 -10.49
CA ARG A 568 10.27 30.70 -9.56
C ARG A 568 10.79 31.76 -8.58
N VAL A 569 11.18 32.94 -9.06
CA VAL A 569 11.60 34.04 -8.18
C VAL A 569 10.49 34.41 -7.18
N LYS A 570 9.25 34.55 -7.66
CA LYS A 570 8.10 34.86 -6.78
C LYS A 570 7.78 33.73 -5.80
N HIS A 571 7.95 32.48 -6.23
CA HIS A 571 7.83 31.31 -5.38
C HIS A 571 8.85 31.35 -4.25
N ASP A 572 10.14 31.50 -4.58
CA ASP A 572 11.25 31.55 -3.63
C ASP A 572 11.06 32.69 -2.61
N GLU A 573 10.63 33.87 -3.06
CA GLU A 573 10.33 35.02 -2.19
C GLU A 573 9.16 34.75 -1.22
N ARG A 574 8.11 34.06 -1.68
CA ARG A 574 6.96 33.69 -0.84
C ARG A 574 7.35 32.67 0.21
N ILE A 575 7.93 31.54 -0.20
CA ILE A 575 8.19 30.43 0.70
C ILE A 575 9.24 30.76 1.76
N ALA A 576 10.14 31.72 1.48
CA ALA A 576 11.13 32.19 2.46
C ALA A 576 10.52 32.82 3.71
N ASN A 577 9.28 33.32 3.64
CA ASN A 577 8.61 34.02 4.73
C ASN A 577 7.30 33.36 5.18
N GLU A 578 6.95 32.21 4.59
CA GLU A 578 5.73 31.47 4.87
C GLU A 578 5.95 30.48 6.03
N LEU A 579 4.97 30.38 6.94
CA LEU A 579 5.13 29.63 8.19
C LEU A 579 5.24 28.12 7.96
N GLU A 580 4.38 27.56 7.11
CA GLU A 580 4.38 26.11 6.83
C GLU A 580 5.67 25.71 6.10
N PHE A 581 6.16 26.51 5.15
CA PHE A 581 7.44 26.24 4.49
C PHE A 581 8.63 26.31 5.46
N LYS A 582 8.56 27.15 6.50
CA LYS A 582 9.54 27.13 7.59
C LYS A 582 9.48 25.81 8.38
N PHE A 583 8.29 25.32 8.73
CA PHE A 583 8.15 24.02 9.40
C PHE A 583 8.65 22.87 8.55
N ILE A 584 8.37 22.90 7.24
CA ILE A 584 8.89 21.91 6.29
C ILE A 584 10.42 21.94 6.25
N ALA A 585 11.05 23.12 6.23
CA ALA A 585 12.50 23.24 6.26
C ALA A 585 13.12 22.68 7.56
N GLU A 586 12.48 22.91 8.71
CA GLU A 586 12.87 22.31 9.99
C GLU A 586 12.75 20.78 9.97
N ASP A 587 11.67 20.25 9.40
CA ASP A 587 11.43 18.81 9.31
C ASP A 587 12.42 18.13 8.36
N ILE A 588 12.76 18.80 7.24
CA ILE A 588 13.82 18.36 6.32
C ILE A 588 15.17 18.31 7.05
N ALA A 589 15.51 19.34 7.81
CA ALA A 589 16.77 19.39 8.54
C ALA A 589 16.85 18.29 9.61
N LYS A 590 15.75 18.07 10.34
CA LYS A 590 15.64 16.98 11.32
C LYS A 590 15.80 15.62 10.67
N TYR A 591 15.03 15.34 9.60
CA TYR A 591 15.14 14.08 8.87
C TYR A 591 16.57 13.81 8.41
N LYS A 592 17.24 14.80 7.80
CA LYS A 592 18.63 14.64 7.33
C LYS A 592 19.63 14.37 8.46
N ALA A 593 19.38 14.86 9.67
CA ALA A 593 20.22 14.59 10.82
C ALA A 593 20.00 13.19 11.42
N GLU A 594 18.80 12.63 11.25
CA GLU A 594 18.36 11.37 11.86
C GLU A 594 18.31 10.19 10.86
N LYS A 595 18.43 10.44 9.54
CA LYS A 595 18.17 9.41 8.50
C LYS A 595 19.06 8.17 8.58
N ASP A 596 20.28 8.32 9.09
CA ASP A 596 21.26 7.23 9.21
C ASP A 596 21.21 6.56 10.60
N ASP A 597 20.33 7.03 11.51
CA ASP A 597 20.11 6.40 12.81
C ASP A 597 19.20 5.18 12.66
N ASN A 598 19.83 4.01 12.73
CA ASN A 598 19.15 2.71 12.68
C ASN A 598 18.87 2.13 14.08
N THR A 599 19.09 2.91 15.14
CA THR A 599 18.98 2.43 16.52
C THR A 599 17.87 3.14 17.27
N LEU A 600 17.30 2.44 18.25
CA LEU A 600 16.29 3.01 19.12
C LEU A 600 16.51 2.57 20.56
N SER A 601 16.51 3.55 21.47
CA SER A 601 16.64 3.27 22.90
C SER A 601 15.46 2.45 23.43
N LEU A 602 15.76 1.46 24.27
CA LEU A 602 14.78 0.70 25.06
C LEU A 602 14.71 1.17 26.51
N ASN A 603 15.24 2.37 26.80
CA ASN A 603 15.16 3.02 28.09
C ASN A 603 13.89 3.89 28.18
N GLU A 604 13.06 3.65 29.20
CA GLU A 604 11.79 4.37 29.36
C GLU A 604 11.98 5.89 29.55
N LYS A 605 13.02 6.31 30.27
CA LYS A 605 13.25 7.74 30.54
C LYS A 605 13.65 8.48 29.27
N VAL A 606 14.54 7.88 28.47
CA VAL A 606 14.98 8.44 27.19
C VAL A 606 13.78 8.59 26.26
N ARG A 607 13.01 7.51 26.07
CA ARG A 607 11.84 7.51 25.17
C ARG A 607 10.72 8.46 25.61
N LYS A 608 10.51 8.62 26.93
CA LYS A 608 9.57 9.61 27.46
C LYS A 608 10.01 11.04 27.16
N GLN A 609 11.29 11.35 27.36
CA GLN A 609 11.83 12.68 27.05
C GLN A 609 11.71 13.02 25.57
N GLU A 610 12.02 12.06 24.69
CA GLU A 610 11.85 12.22 23.24
C GLU A 610 10.39 12.46 22.86
N SER A 611 9.46 11.68 23.42
CA SER A 611 8.03 11.84 23.19
C SER A 611 7.51 13.20 23.69
N GLU A 612 7.88 13.60 24.91
CA GLU A 612 7.48 14.89 25.49
C GLU A 612 8.01 16.07 24.66
N GLN A 613 9.24 15.97 24.14
CA GLN A 613 9.82 16.98 23.26
C GLN A 613 9.08 17.06 21.92
N ALA A 614 8.75 15.91 21.31
CA ALA A 614 7.98 15.85 20.07
C ALA A 614 6.56 16.40 20.25
N ASP A 615 5.88 16.04 21.34
CA ASP A 615 4.53 16.51 21.66
C ASP A 615 4.50 18.03 21.90
N LYS A 616 5.50 18.54 22.63
CA LYS A 616 5.67 19.99 22.82
C LYS A 616 5.86 20.70 21.50
N GLN A 617 6.76 20.22 20.64
CA GLN A 617 6.99 20.80 19.32
C GLN A 617 5.71 20.78 18.46
N ARG A 618 4.96 19.68 18.47
CA ARG A 618 3.69 19.55 17.76
C ARG A 618 2.66 20.57 18.25
N LEU A 619 2.48 20.68 19.57
CA LEU A 619 1.55 21.64 20.18
C LEU A 619 1.96 23.09 19.87
N ASP A 620 3.25 23.39 19.97
CA ASP A 620 3.80 24.72 19.66
C ASP A 620 3.52 25.12 18.20
N ARG A 621 3.67 24.19 17.25
CA ARG A 621 3.35 24.44 15.83
C ARG A 621 1.86 24.64 15.59
N ILE A 622 1.00 23.81 16.20
CA ILE A 622 -0.46 23.98 16.11
C ILE A 622 -0.86 25.35 16.69
N ASN A 623 -0.30 25.75 17.83
CA ASN A 623 -0.62 27.03 18.44
C ASN A 623 -0.09 28.24 17.66
N GLN A 624 1.04 28.10 16.95
CA GLN A 624 1.48 29.11 15.98
C GLN A 624 0.47 29.27 14.83
N ARG A 625 -0.09 28.17 14.30
CA ARG A 625 -1.18 28.21 13.30
C ARG A 625 -2.45 28.86 13.84
N GLN A 626 -2.85 28.51 15.08
CA GLN A 626 -4.01 29.12 15.73
C GLN A 626 -3.85 30.63 15.89
N ALA A 627 -2.66 31.09 16.30
CA ALA A 627 -2.36 32.50 16.41
C ALA A 627 -2.47 33.23 15.07
N LEU A 628 -1.95 32.64 13.98
CA LEU A 628 -2.11 33.21 12.62
C LEU A 628 -3.59 33.25 12.17
N ALA A 629 -4.38 32.25 12.56
CA ALA A 629 -5.81 32.20 12.27
C ALA A 629 -6.67 33.07 13.20
N GLY A 630 -6.08 33.77 14.17
CA GLY A 630 -6.81 34.56 15.18
C GLY A 630 -7.67 33.72 16.12
N LYS A 631 -7.34 32.43 16.30
CA LYS A 631 -8.04 31.47 17.16
C LYS A 631 -7.31 31.30 18.49
N GLU A 632 -8.02 30.79 19.49
CA GLU A 632 -7.43 30.49 20.80
C GLU A 632 -6.42 29.32 20.71
N ALA A 633 -5.37 29.42 21.52
CA ALA A 633 -4.38 28.35 21.66
C ALA A 633 -4.94 27.17 22.44
N PHE A 634 -4.59 25.96 22.03
CA PHE A 634 -4.84 24.74 22.78
C PHE A 634 -3.86 24.62 23.94
N LYS A 635 -4.32 24.14 25.09
CA LYS A 635 -3.47 23.96 26.28
C LYS A 635 -2.68 22.67 26.22
N THR A 636 -3.28 21.64 25.64
CA THR A 636 -2.73 20.29 25.49
C THR A 636 -3.07 19.75 24.10
N LEU A 637 -2.36 18.70 23.67
CA LEU A 637 -2.68 18.01 22.42
C LEU A 637 -4.07 17.34 22.45
N ASP A 638 -4.56 16.95 23.63
CA ASP A 638 -5.90 16.36 23.79
C ASP A 638 -7.03 17.36 23.52
N ASP A 639 -6.75 18.67 23.62
CA ASP A 639 -7.71 19.73 23.30
C ASP A 639 -7.85 19.94 21.78
N VAL A 640 -6.94 19.39 20.97
CA VAL A 640 -6.97 19.53 19.51
C VAL A 640 -8.09 18.65 18.94
N PRO A 641 -9.03 19.21 18.15
CA PRO A 641 -10.09 18.43 17.53
C PRO A 641 -9.53 17.30 16.65
N LYS A 642 -10.19 16.14 16.67
CA LYS A 642 -9.75 14.97 15.87
C LYS A 642 -9.86 15.21 14.35
N ASP A 643 -10.71 16.15 13.95
CA ASP A 643 -10.91 16.64 12.58
C ASP A 643 -10.10 17.91 12.28
N TYR A 644 -9.08 18.23 13.08
CA TYR A 644 -8.17 19.33 12.77
C TYR A 644 -7.36 19.02 11.50
N GLU A 645 -7.63 19.76 10.44
CA GLU A 645 -6.89 19.68 9.18
C GLU A 645 -5.74 20.70 9.18
N THR A 646 -4.53 20.20 8.92
CA THR A 646 -3.38 21.06 8.65
C THR A 646 -3.48 21.63 7.24
N PRO A 647 -3.04 22.89 7.01
CA PRO A 647 -2.98 23.46 5.67
C PRO A 647 -2.15 22.59 4.72
N ASP A 648 -2.58 22.48 3.47
CA ASP A 648 -1.80 21.86 2.40
C ASP A 648 -0.90 22.92 1.76
N ALA A 649 0.26 23.14 2.35
CA ALA A 649 1.20 24.18 1.92
C ALA A 649 1.60 24.06 0.44
N TYR A 650 1.70 22.85 -0.09
CA TYR A 650 2.12 22.61 -1.48
C TYR A 650 0.98 22.91 -2.45
N LEU A 651 -0.25 22.52 -2.11
CA LEU A 651 -1.42 22.91 -2.92
C LEU A 651 -1.64 24.43 -2.85
N ASP A 652 -1.55 25.02 -1.66
CA ASP A 652 -1.73 26.46 -1.45
C ASP A 652 -0.73 27.31 -2.23
N GLU A 653 0.54 26.88 -2.28
CA GLU A 653 1.57 27.52 -3.08
C GLU A 653 1.36 27.26 -4.58
N SER A 654 0.91 26.08 -4.97
CA SER A 654 0.53 25.80 -6.38
C SER A 654 -0.59 26.71 -6.87
N VAL A 655 -1.59 26.97 -6.01
CA VAL A 655 -2.65 27.95 -6.28
C VAL A 655 -2.07 29.37 -6.37
N ALA A 656 -1.11 29.74 -5.52
CA ALA A 656 -0.45 31.04 -5.58
C ALA A 656 0.35 31.24 -6.88
N ILE A 657 1.09 30.21 -7.31
CA ILE A 657 1.82 30.19 -8.58
C ILE A 657 0.85 30.33 -9.76
N MET A 658 -0.27 29.59 -9.75
CA MET A 658 -1.31 29.71 -10.78
C MET A 658 -1.89 31.12 -10.84
N VAL A 659 -2.17 31.74 -9.69
CA VAL A 659 -2.64 33.13 -9.62
C VAL A 659 -1.63 34.09 -10.25
N ASP A 660 -0.33 33.89 -10.01
CA ASP A 660 0.71 34.71 -10.61
C ASP A 660 0.87 34.47 -12.11
N MET A 661 0.71 33.23 -12.57
CA MET A 661 0.69 32.90 -13.99
C MET A 661 -0.48 33.59 -14.72
N LEU A 662 -1.61 33.76 -14.04
CA LEU A 662 -2.81 34.43 -14.58
C LEU A 662 -2.70 35.97 -14.58
N LYS A 663 -1.79 36.54 -13.80
CA LYS A 663 -1.50 37.99 -13.83
C LYS A 663 -0.59 38.24 -15.03
N LYS A 664 -1.10 38.91 -16.06
CA LYS A 664 -0.29 39.30 -17.22
C LYS A 664 0.99 40.01 -16.75
N PRO A 665 2.15 39.73 -17.36
CA PRO A 665 3.35 40.51 -17.10
C PRO A 665 3.07 41.96 -17.49
N SER A 666 3.34 42.87 -16.56
CA SER A 666 3.27 44.32 -16.75
C SER A 666 4.39 44.81 -17.65
#